data_AF-A0AAV6ZVY3-F1
#
_entry.id   AF-A0AAV6ZVY3-F1
#
_cell.length_a   1.000
_cell.length_b   1.000
_cell.length_c   1.000
_cell.angle_alpha   90.00
_cell.angle_beta   90.00
_cell.angle_gamma   90.00
#
_symmetry.space_group_name_H-M   'P 1'
#
loop_
_entity.id
_entity.type
_entity.pdbx_description
1 polymer ?
#
loop_
_entity_poly.entity_id
_entity_poly.type
_entity_poly.pdbx_seq_one_letter_code
_entity_poly.pdbx_strand_id
1 'polypeptide(L)'
;MWLRPEEVLLKNALKLWVTEISNPYFVLQRRRGYGEEGGGLTGLLVGTLDAVLDSTAKVAPFRILHQTPDSQVYWSIACGASRDEIFKHWQWLEQNVMKTLSVFDSSDDITSFVQGKIRGLIAEEGKSSFVKEEDPEKFREALLKFEKCFGLPDQEKLVTYYSCSYWRGRVPCQGWLYLSTNFLSFYSFLLGSEFKLIISWDEISRLEKTSTVLLTESIHVLSRGEDHYFSMFLHINETFLLMEQLASYAIKRLFDKETFENDPILNDPLQITKRGLESRAHSEHFTSYFRLPREEILKEVHECFLWIPFTHICALGKMCVSENYICFASHDGSLYSTIIPLREIVGIEKSDASIRAVTISTKGKNIFRFTDVRDFDSLVARLRSKCAVTSPQHIPYTVTGYNDNAADFQGEHPMLDSKGSSKTVSTEALMTVFHPQDTENLDPIMLKERMKEQSWNILFSECGRGVSMFRTKRSRNLVVRGIPETLRGELWLLFSGAVNDMGSNPGYYTEIVEKSLGTCSLATDEIERDLRRSLPEHPAFQSDTGISALRRVLTAYAYRNPKIGYCQAMNILTSVLLLYAKEEEAFWLLVAVCERMLPDYFNRRIIGALVDQAVFEELIKDYLPQLTDHMTDMTFFSSVSLSWFLTLFISVLPIESAVNVVDCFFYDGIKAILQLGLTVLHFNMDKLLGCKDDAEAVTILNRFFDNVINKDSPLPSSVQQASSTADRKRDSTKVDITELIRESNERFGAIRYEDVESMRTRNRLYVIQTLENTTRQNVVCSNLRTLQCLLFLCSV
;
A
#
# COMPACT_ATOMS: atom_id res chain seq x y z
N MET A 1 32.59 15.40 18.60
CA MET A 1 32.34 13.94 18.61
C MET A 1 33.62 13.09 18.65
N TRP A 2 33.58 11.88 19.24
CA TRP A 2 34.68 10.89 19.20
C TRP A 2 34.80 10.20 17.83
N LEU A 3 36.01 9.84 17.39
CA LEU A 3 36.29 9.18 16.12
C LEU A 3 36.90 7.80 16.33
N ARG A 4 36.64 6.85 15.43
CA ARG A 4 37.42 5.63 15.38
C ARG A 4 38.89 6.02 15.20
N PRO A 5 39.81 5.50 16.04
CA PRO A 5 41.21 5.84 15.93
C PRO A 5 41.77 5.49 14.54
N GLU A 6 42.14 6.52 13.79
CA GLU A 6 42.75 6.40 12.46
C GLU A 6 44.14 7.01 12.44
N GLU A 7 45.05 6.35 11.75
CA GLU A 7 46.45 6.75 11.65
C GLU A 7 46.61 8.01 10.77
N VAL A 8 47.32 9.01 11.29
CA VAL A 8 47.64 10.25 10.58
C VAL A 8 49.15 10.30 10.36
N LEU A 9 49.56 10.04 9.12
CA LEU A 9 50.97 9.78 8.76
C LEU A 9 51.88 11.02 8.73
N LEU A 10 51.37 12.24 8.87
CA LEU A 10 52.18 13.46 8.67
C LEU A 10 51.87 14.53 9.72
N LYS A 11 52.76 14.70 10.70
CA LYS A 11 52.62 15.73 11.74
C LYS A 11 52.61 17.16 11.17
N ASN A 12 53.17 17.45 9.99
CA ASN A 12 53.39 18.84 9.56
C ASN A 12 53.68 19.14 8.08
N ALA A 13 53.56 18.21 7.13
CA ALA A 13 54.04 18.46 5.75
C ALA A 13 53.38 19.67 5.05
N LEU A 14 52.14 20.02 5.39
CA LEU A 14 51.38 21.09 4.74
C LEU A 14 51.04 22.29 5.68
N LYS A 15 51.48 22.28 6.95
CA LYS A 15 51.18 23.33 7.98
C LYS A 15 49.69 23.78 8.02
N LEU A 16 48.75 22.85 7.83
CA LEU A 16 47.30 23.12 7.73
C LEU A 16 46.61 23.30 9.09
N TRP A 17 47.25 22.82 10.16
CA TRP A 17 46.70 22.78 11.50
C TRP A 17 47.58 23.56 12.47
N VAL A 18 46.93 24.25 13.41
CA VAL A 18 47.54 24.99 14.52
C VAL A 18 47.21 24.23 15.80
N THR A 19 48.22 23.81 16.54
CA THR A 19 48.01 23.26 17.88
C THR A 19 47.52 24.37 18.81
N GLU A 20 46.34 24.19 19.40
CA GLU A 20 45.85 25.11 20.44
C GLU A 20 46.34 24.68 21.82
N ILE A 21 46.24 23.39 22.11
CA ILE A 21 46.57 22.81 23.41
C ILE A 21 47.19 21.43 23.18
N SER A 22 48.17 21.06 23.98
CA SER A 22 48.77 19.73 23.93
C SER A 22 49.23 19.28 25.31
N ASN A 23 49.19 17.97 25.53
CA ASN A 23 49.80 17.29 26.67
C ASN A 23 50.64 16.10 26.15
N PRO A 24 51.30 15.31 27.02
CA PRO A 24 52.19 14.23 26.57
C PRO A 24 51.52 13.21 25.65
N TYR A 25 50.20 12.99 25.78
CA TYR A 25 49.48 11.95 25.05
C TYR A 25 48.46 12.48 24.04
N PHE A 26 48.05 13.75 24.13
CA PHE A 26 47.00 14.31 23.29
C PHE A 26 47.36 15.69 22.75
N VAL A 27 46.88 15.98 21.53
CA VAL A 27 47.08 17.27 20.85
C VAL A 27 45.75 17.75 20.31
N LEU A 28 45.26 18.88 20.80
CA LEU A 28 44.11 19.59 20.25
C LEU A 28 44.59 20.58 19.19
N GLN A 29 44.06 20.45 17.99
CA GLN A 29 44.41 21.27 16.84
C GLN A 29 43.18 21.98 16.27
N ARG A 30 43.38 23.21 15.81
CA ARG A 30 42.46 24.00 15.00
C ARG A 30 43.00 24.19 13.60
N ARG A 31 42.14 24.21 12.58
CA ARG A 31 42.54 24.45 11.19
C ARG A 31 42.95 25.91 10.97
N ARG A 32 44.02 26.16 10.19
CA ARG A 32 44.39 27.52 9.75
C ARG A 32 43.30 28.12 8.85
N GLY A 33 43.01 29.42 9.04
CA GLY A 33 41.98 30.16 8.29
C GLY A 33 40.56 30.09 8.87
N TYR A 34 40.31 29.28 9.91
CA TYR A 34 39.02 29.26 10.60
C TYR A 34 39.03 30.22 11.80
N GLY A 35 38.32 31.35 11.71
CA GLY A 35 38.15 32.32 12.81
C GLY A 35 39.19 33.45 12.91
N GLU A 36 39.98 33.74 11.86
CA GLU A 36 40.85 34.92 11.81
C GLU A 36 40.16 36.08 11.06
N GLU A 37 39.99 37.22 11.73
CA GLU A 37 39.65 38.50 11.12
C GLU A 37 40.87 39.03 10.34
N GLY A 38 41.10 38.50 9.14
CA GLY A 38 42.24 38.88 8.31
C GLY A 38 42.41 37.96 7.11
N GLY A 39 41.55 38.13 6.10
CA GLY A 39 41.58 37.35 4.86
C GLY A 39 42.85 37.60 4.04
N GLY A 40 43.86 36.73 4.23
CA GLY A 40 45.03 36.63 3.36
C GLY A 40 44.86 35.56 2.28
N LEU A 41 45.38 35.83 1.08
CA LEU A 41 45.36 35.01 -0.14
C LEU A 41 45.91 33.56 0.01
N THR A 42 46.46 33.22 1.17
CA THR A 42 46.95 31.86 1.51
C THR A 42 45.82 30.88 1.83
N GLY A 43 44.61 31.32 2.19
CA GLY A 43 43.47 30.45 2.48
C GLY A 43 42.84 29.78 1.26
N LEU A 44 42.98 30.38 0.06
CA LEU A 44 42.32 29.92 -1.17
C LEU A 44 43.07 28.77 -1.87
N LEU A 45 44.41 28.77 -1.78
CA LEU A 45 45.27 27.79 -2.46
C LEU A 45 45.34 26.43 -1.73
N VAL A 46 45.06 26.43 -0.42
CA VAL A 46 45.02 25.23 0.41
C VAL A 46 43.81 24.32 0.09
N GLY A 47 42.68 24.91 -0.31
CA GLY A 47 41.43 24.18 -0.56
C GLY A 47 41.46 23.22 -1.76
N THR A 48 42.43 23.35 -2.67
CA THR A 48 42.47 22.59 -3.94
C THR A 48 43.32 21.32 -3.86
N LEU A 49 44.34 21.27 -2.99
CA LEU A 49 45.17 20.07 -2.76
C LEU A 49 44.58 19.12 -1.69
N ASP A 50 43.68 19.63 -0.84
CA ASP A 50 43.03 18.92 0.27
C ASP A 50 41.98 17.87 -0.15
N ALA A 51 41.61 17.81 -1.44
CA ALA A 51 40.53 16.92 -1.89
C ALA A 51 40.92 15.43 -1.97
N VAL A 52 42.22 15.10 -1.92
CA VAL A 52 42.75 13.78 -2.28
C VAL A 52 43.31 12.97 -1.10
N LEU A 53 43.62 13.60 0.05
CA LEU A 53 44.48 12.95 1.07
C LEU A 53 43.90 12.76 2.47
N ASP A 54 42.77 13.38 2.84
CA ASP A 54 42.19 13.20 4.18
C ASP A 54 40.67 13.42 4.16
N SER A 55 39.88 12.35 4.31
CA SER A 55 38.41 12.36 4.30
C SER A 55 37.82 13.12 5.49
N THR A 56 38.53 13.13 6.63
CA THR A 56 38.10 13.82 7.86
C THR A 56 38.37 15.33 7.83
N ALA A 57 39.32 15.76 6.98
CA ALA A 57 39.72 17.16 6.85
C ALA A 57 38.65 18.09 6.26
N LYS A 58 37.50 17.59 5.79
CA LYS A 58 36.40 18.42 5.24
C LYS A 58 35.35 18.90 6.25
N VAL A 59 35.24 18.30 7.44
CA VAL A 59 33.98 18.39 8.21
C VAL A 59 34.06 19.22 9.50
N ALA A 60 35.19 19.16 10.22
CA ALA A 60 35.33 19.79 11.54
C ALA A 60 36.59 20.67 11.64
N PRO A 61 36.49 21.95 12.04
CA PRO A 61 37.63 22.86 12.18
C PRO A 61 38.54 22.55 13.37
N PHE A 62 38.09 21.69 14.30
CA PHE A 62 38.88 21.24 15.45
C PHE A 62 39.02 19.72 15.49
N ARG A 63 40.17 19.24 15.95
CA ARG A 63 40.44 17.80 16.18
C ARG A 63 41.30 17.55 17.40
N ILE A 64 41.20 16.36 17.97
CA ILE A 64 42.11 15.84 19.00
C ILE A 64 42.82 14.62 18.42
N LEU A 65 44.15 14.65 18.51
CA LEU A 65 45.03 13.54 18.15
C LEU A 65 45.59 12.89 19.41
N HIS A 66 45.69 11.57 19.42
CA HIS A 66 46.51 10.79 20.35
C HIS A 66 47.93 10.65 19.80
N GLN A 67 48.92 10.76 20.68
CA GLN A 67 50.35 10.59 20.41
C GLN A 67 51.01 9.88 21.60
N THR A 68 52.19 9.30 21.38
CA THR A 68 53.09 8.88 22.47
C THR A 68 54.48 9.48 22.23
N PRO A 69 55.28 9.74 23.28
CA PRO A 69 56.57 10.44 23.16
C PRO A 69 57.54 9.79 22.17
N ASP A 70 57.51 8.46 22.05
CA ASP A 70 58.42 7.68 21.21
C ASP A 70 57.87 7.41 19.79
N SER A 71 56.63 7.82 19.50
CA SER A 71 55.96 7.52 18.24
C SER A 71 55.88 8.74 17.32
N GLN A 72 56.25 8.55 16.06
CA GLN A 72 56.00 9.54 15.00
C GLN A 72 54.57 9.48 14.43
N VAL A 73 53.80 8.51 14.90
CA VAL A 73 52.44 8.22 14.43
C VAL A 73 51.41 8.89 15.34
N TYR A 74 50.47 9.58 14.71
CA TYR A 74 49.35 10.24 15.39
C TYR A 74 48.07 9.48 15.10
N TRP A 75 47.16 9.46 16.05
CA TRP A 75 45.85 8.84 15.87
C TRP A 75 44.75 9.88 16.03
N SER A 76 43.93 10.10 15.02
CA SER A 76 42.76 10.97 15.15
C SER A 76 41.71 10.29 16.01
N ILE A 77 41.30 10.93 17.12
CA ILE A 77 40.40 10.31 18.11
C ILE A 77 39.14 11.13 18.40
N ALA A 78 39.10 12.41 18.04
CA ALA A 78 37.89 13.24 18.15
C ALA A 78 37.96 14.42 17.18
N CYS A 79 36.79 14.94 16.80
CA CYS A 79 36.65 16.20 16.06
C CYS A 79 35.50 17.04 16.62
N GLY A 80 35.45 18.34 16.30
CA GLY A 80 34.40 19.23 16.79
C GLY A 80 34.14 20.40 15.84
N ALA A 81 32.87 20.80 15.73
CA ALA A 81 32.41 21.92 14.90
C ALA A 81 32.74 23.28 15.53
N SER A 82 32.81 23.34 16.86
CA SER A 82 33.16 24.54 17.64
C SER A 82 34.25 24.24 18.67
N ARG A 83 34.88 25.31 19.15
CA ARG A 83 35.90 25.22 20.21
C ARG A 83 35.31 24.63 21.49
N ASP A 84 34.10 25.06 21.86
CA ASP A 84 33.42 24.60 23.08
C ASP A 84 33.09 23.10 23.02
N GLU A 85 32.71 22.59 21.85
CA GLU A 85 32.41 21.17 21.67
C GLU A 85 33.67 20.31 21.82
N ILE A 86 34.74 20.65 21.11
CA ILE A 86 35.98 19.87 21.17
C ILE A 86 36.64 19.95 22.56
N PHE A 87 36.46 21.07 23.26
CA PHE A 87 37.04 21.27 24.58
C PHE A 87 36.36 20.39 25.64
N LYS A 88 35.06 20.06 25.49
CA LYS A 88 34.40 19.06 26.34
C LYS A 88 35.06 17.68 26.21
N HIS A 89 35.39 17.26 24.99
CA HIS A 89 36.11 16.00 24.77
C HIS A 89 37.54 16.05 25.34
N TRP A 90 38.21 17.19 25.21
CA TRP A 90 39.53 17.42 25.83
C TRP A 90 39.50 17.26 27.35
N GLN A 91 38.57 17.95 28.02
CA GLN A 91 38.40 17.85 29.48
C GLN A 91 38.08 16.43 29.93
N TRP A 92 37.27 15.71 29.15
CA TRP A 92 36.94 14.33 29.44
C TRP A 92 38.19 13.44 29.41
N LEU A 93 39.06 13.57 28.40
CA LEU A 93 40.33 12.82 28.32
C LEU A 93 41.23 13.12 29.51
N GLU A 94 41.37 14.40 29.88
CA GLU A 94 42.21 14.81 31.02
C GLU A 94 41.70 14.22 32.35
N GLN A 95 40.39 14.22 32.57
CA GLN A 95 39.82 13.75 33.82
C GLN A 95 39.78 12.22 33.93
N ASN A 96 39.46 11.53 32.82
CA ASN A 96 39.08 10.11 32.85
C ASN A 96 40.14 9.16 32.28
N VAL A 97 41.08 9.66 31.47
CA VAL A 97 42.05 8.81 30.75
C VAL A 97 43.47 9.13 31.18
N MET A 98 43.82 10.41 31.27
CA MET A 98 45.20 10.87 31.46
C MET A 98 45.89 10.27 32.69
N LYS A 99 45.23 10.21 33.85
CA LYS A 99 45.79 9.61 35.08
C LYS A 99 46.14 8.12 34.95
N THR A 100 45.44 7.40 34.07
CA THR A 100 45.68 5.97 33.83
C THR A 100 46.83 5.75 32.86
N LEU A 101 47.04 6.68 31.90
CA LEU A 101 48.10 6.54 30.89
C LEU A 101 49.50 6.54 31.51
N SER A 102 49.71 7.26 32.60
CA SER A 102 51.00 7.30 33.32
C SER A 102 51.38 6.00 34.04
N VAL A 103 50.48 5.01 34.09
CA VAL A 103 50.73 3.71 34.73
C VAL A 103 51.36 2.71 33.76
N PHE A 104 51.26 2.95 32.45
CA PHE A 104 51.76 2.04 31.42
C PHE A 104 53.22 2.36 31.08
N ASP A 105 54.04 1.31 30.97
CA ASP A 105 55.47 1.42 30.63
C ASP A 105 55.74 1.33 29.11
N SER A 106 54.75 0.93 28.32
CA SER A 106 54.85 0.72 26.86
C SER A 106 53.97 1.70 26.07
N SER A 107 54.57 2.37 25.09
CA SER A 107 53.86 3.25 24.14
C SER A 107 52.76 2.53 23.34
N ASP A 108 52.93 1.23 23.06
CA ASP A 108 51.94 0.42 22.35
C ASP A 108 50.75 0.07 23.24
N ASP A 109 50.99 -0.19 24.52
CA ASP A 109 49.92 -0.46 25.51
C ASP A 109 49.09 0.80 25.77
N ILE A 110 49.76 1.96 25.87
CA ILE A 110 49.10 3.27 25.98
C ILE A 110 48.18 3.49 24.79
N THR A 111 48.70 3.28 23.57
CA THR A 111 47.93 3.47 22.34
C THR A 111 46.76 2.50 22.27
N SER A 112 46.98 1.22 22.56
CA SER A 112 45.93 0.19 22.57
C SER A 112 44.84 0.48 23.60
N PHE A 113 45.21 0.94 24.79
CA PHE A 113 44.28 1.34 25.84
C PHE A 113 43.43 2.54 25.41
N VAL A 114 44.05 3.59 24.87
CA VAL A 114 43.33 4.77 24.35
C VAL A 114 42.39 4.34 23.24
N GLN A 115 42.85 3.57 22.25
CA GLN A 115 41.99 3.09 21.16
C GLN A 115 40.79 2.29 21.68
N GLY A 116 41.02 1.39 22.64
CA GLY A 116 39.97 0.59 23.27
C GLY A 116 38.95 1.46 24.01
N LYS A 117 39.42 2.47 24.76
CA LYS A 117 38.55 3.38 25.51
C LYS A 117 37.71 4.25 24.60
N ILE A 118 38.29 4.78 23.53
CA ILE A 118 37.57 5.58 22.51
C ILE A 118 36.53 4.73 21.79
N ARG A 119 36.87 3.50 21.37
CA ARG A 119 35.89 2.55 20.80
C ARG A 119 34.75 2.25 21.78
N GLY A 120 35.05 2.13 23.07
CA GLY A 120 34.04 1.97 24.13
C GLY A 120 33.09 3.16 24.25
N LEU A 121 33.61 4.39 24.20
CA LEU A 121 32.79 5.61 24.22
C LEU A 121 31.87 5.72 23.00
N ILE A 122 32.39 5.38 21.82
CA ILE A 122 31.60 5.33 20.58
C ILE A 122 30.45 4.31 20.71
N ALA A 123 30.71 3.15 21.31
CA ALA A 123 29.69 2.14 21.55
C ALA A 123 28.65 2.56 22.61
N GLU A 124 29.01 3.36 23.60
CA GLU A 124 28.09 3.92 24.60
C GLU A 124 27.25 5.07 24.03
N GLU A 125 27.83 5.98 23.23
CA GLU A 125 27.09 7.00 22.48
C GLU A 125 26.12 6.38 21.44
N GLY A 126 26.47 5.23 20.87
CA GLY A 126 25.62 4.50 19.92
C GLY A 126 24.38 3.83 20.54
N LYS A 127 24.29 3.68 21.87
CA LYS A 127 23.11 3.05 22.52
C LYS A 127 21.87 3.94 22.57
N SER A 128 22.02 5.26 22.44
CA SER A 128 20.89 6.21 22.40
C SER A 128 20.33 6.43 20.99
N SER A 129 21.02 5.97 19.95
CA SER A 129 20.55 6.01 18.56
C SER A 129 20.20 4.59 18.11
N PHE A 130 18.91 4.32 17.90
CA PHE A 130 18.38 3.03 17.44
C PHE A 130 18.74 2.69 15.97
N VAL A 131 19.91 3.08 15.48
CA VAL A 131 20.30 2.98 14.08
C VAL A 131 21.37 1.88 13.93
N LYS A 132 20.93 0.66 13.57
CA LYS A 132 21.80 -0.35 12.95
C LYS A 132 21.86 -0.07 11.45
N GLU A 133 22.65 0.92 11.03
CA GLU A 133 23.08 1.07 9.64
C GLU A 133 24.41 0.33 9.42
N GLU A 134 24.72 -0.01 8.16
CA GLU A 134 25.96 -0.72 7.79
C GLU A 134 27.24 0.05 8.18
N ASP A 135 27.15 1.39 8.32
CA ASP A 135 28.24 2.26 8.78
C ASP A 135 27.71 3.48 9.58
N PRO A 136 27.48 3.35 10.90
CA PRO A 136 26.91 4.42 11.75
C PRO A 136 27.77 5.70 11.78
N GLU A 137 29.08 5.59 11.52
CA GLU A 137 30.01 6.72 11.57
C GLU A 137 29.83 7.62 10.34
N LYS A 138 29.75 7.03 9.14
CA LYS A 138 29.47 7.78 7.92
C LYS A 138 28.11 8.46 7.93
N PHE A 139 27.09 7.82 8.52
CA PHE A 139 25.78 8.43 8.70
C PHE A 139 25.85 9.64 9.63
N ARG A 140 26.58 9.56 10.73
CA ARG A 140 26.76 10.69 11.65
C ARG A 140 27.49 11.87 10.99
N GLU A 141 28.50 11.60 10.15
CA GLU A 141 29.13 12.64 9.35
C GLU A 141 28.17 13.27 8.32
N ALA A 142 27.32 12.45 7.69
CA ALA A 142 26.30 12.92 6.77
C ALA A 142 25.26 13.78 7.48
N LEU A 143 24.85 13.42 8.70
CA LEU A 143 23.94 14.19 9.53
C LEU A 143 24.50 15.58 9.87
N LEU A 144 25.76 15.65 10.32
CA LEU A 144 26.40 16.95 10.60
C LEU A 144 26.51 17.83 9.35
N LYS A 145 26.80 17.23 8.18
CA LYS A 145 26.79 17.96 6.90
C LYS A 145 25.40 18.46 6.57
N PHE A 146 24.38 17.63 6.74
CA PHE A 146 22.98 17.98 6.48
C PHE A 146 22.54 19.16 7.35
N GLU A 147 22.72 19.09 8.67
CA GLU A 147 22.35 20.16 9.61
C GLU A 147 23.07 21.47 9.29
N LYS A 148 24.38 21.42 8.99
CA LYS A 148 25.17 22.60 8.67
C LYS A 148 24.86 23.20 7.29
N CYS A 149 24.53 22.37 6.30
CA CYS A 149 24.37 22.82 4.92
C CYS A 149 23.02 23.48 4.66
N PHE A 150 21.95 23.00 5.28
CA PHE A 150 20.58 23.35 4.90
C PHE A 150 19.82 24.20 5.92
N GLY A 151 20.24 24.27 7.19
CA GLY A 151 19.61 25.13 8.20
C GLY A 151 18.11 24.86 8.39
N LEU A 152 17.71 23.59 8.34
CA LEU A 152 16.33 23.14 8.45
C LEU A 152 15.82 23.19 9.91
N PRO A 153 14.49 23.13 10.16
CA PRO A 153 13.93 23.20 11.51
C PRO A 153 14.50 22.15 12.47
N ASP A 154 14.61 22.46 13.76
CA ASP A 154 15.23 21.59 14.78
C ASP A 154 14.56 20.20 14.93
N GLN A 155 13.30 20.05 14.49
CA GLN A 155 12.56 18.78 14.50
C GLN A 155 12.75 17.97 13.21
N GLU A 156 13.54 18.46 12.26
CA GLU A 156 13.81 17.77 11.01
C GLU A 156 14.80 16.63 11.23
N LYS A 157 14.39 15.41 10.86
CA LYS A 157 15.21 14.22 11.00
C LYS A 157 15.71 13.74 9.65
N LEU A 158 17.03 13.58 9.52
CA LEU A 158 17.62 12.87 8.39
C LEU A 158 17.23 11.39 8.44
N VAL A 159 16.62 10.90 7.36
CA VAL A 159 16.22 9.49 7.22
C VAL A 159 17.33 8.68 6.57
N THR A 160 17.90 9.19 5.48
CA THR A 160 19.05 8.57 4.79
C THR A 160 19.70 9.53 3.81
N TYR A 161 20.81 9.13 3.18
CA TYR A 161 21.51 9.91 2.17
C TYR A 161 22.11 9.00 1.08
N TYR A 162 22.24 9.53 -0.13
CA TYR A 162 22.75 8.81 -1.30
C TYR A 162 23.74 9.68 -2.08
N SER A 163 24.80 9.07 -2.61
CA SER A 163 25.62 9.74 -3.62
C SER A 163 24.91 9.68 -4.97
N CYS A 164 24.85 10.81 -5.67
CA CYS A 164 24.23 10.89 -6.99
C CYS A 164 24.75 12.11 -7.77
N SER A 165 24.30 12.26 -9.01
CA SER A 165 24.53 13.45 -9.83
C SER A 165 23.22 14.17 -10.10
N TYR A 166 23.18 15.48 -9.81
CA TYR A 166 22.09 16.37 -10.18
C TYR A 166 22.37 17.03 -11.53
N TRP A 167 21.43 16.99 -12.47
CA TRP A 167 21.61 17.59 -13.78
C TRP A 167 21.12 19.04 -13.81
N ARG A 168 22.02 19.96 -14.14
CA ARG A 168 21.69 21.36 -14.42
C ARG A 168 21.78 21.59 -15.93
N GLY A 169 20.65 21.43 -16.62
CA GLY A 169 20.65 21.36 -18.08
C GLY A 169 21.43 20.12 -18.55
N ARG A 170 22.53 20.30 -19.28
CA ARG A 170 23.37 19.19 -19.79
C ARG A 170 24.60 18.89 -18.92
N VAL A 171 24.76 19.57 -17.78
CA VAL A 171 25.95 19.44 -16.93
C VAL A 171 25.58 18.65 -15.67
N PRO A 172 26.19 17.47 -15.44
CA PRO A 172 26.01 16.72 -14.20
C PRO A 172 26.87 17.32 -13.08
N CYS A 173 26.24 17.66 -11.96
CA CYS A 173 26.88 18.08 -10.72
C CYS A 173 26.87 16.90 -9.75
N GLN A 174 28.05 16.30 -9.49
CA GLN A 174 28.17 15.22 -8.52
C GLN A 174 28.03 15.74 -7.10
N GLY A 175 27.21 15.07 -6.30
CA GLY A 175 26.95 15.49 -4.93
C GLY A 175 26.28 14.41 -4.09
N TRP A 176 25.59 14.87 -3.07
CA TRP A 176 24.89 14.05 -2.09
C TRP A 176 23.44 14.49 -1.98
N LEU A 177 22.53 13.53 -2.14
CA LEU A 177 21.11 13.66 -1.89
C LEU A 177 20.83 13.22 -0.45
N TYR A 178 20.19 14.09 0.31
CA TYR A 178 19.77 13.87 1.68
C TYR A 178 18.24 13.80 1.69
N LEU A 179 17.71 12.70 2.23
CA LEU A 179 16.28 12.50 2.37
C LEU A 179 15.94 12.62 3.85
N SER A 180 15.20 13.65 4.20
CA SER A 180 14.71 13.88 5.56
C SER A 180 13.20 13.72 5.61
N THR A 181 12.63 13.76 6.82
CA THR A 181 11.19 13.51 7.02
C THR A 181 10.27 14.42 6.19
N ASN A 182 10.64 15.69 6.00
CA ASN A 182 9.82 16.67 5.28
C ASN A 182 10.48 17.17 3.98
N PHE A 183 11.79 16.98 3.80
CA PHE A 183 12.51 17.56 2.68
C PHE A 183 13.35 16.55 1.89
N LEU A 184 13.45 16.82 0.60
CA LEU A 184 14.50 16.35 -0.28
C LEU A 184 15.54 17.46 -0.40
N SER A 185 16.77 17.20 0.00
CA SER A 185 17.85 18.18 -0.03
C SER A 185 19.05 17.67 -0.81
N PHE A 186 19.64 18.48 -1.69
CA PHE A 186 20.84 18.08 -2.45
C PHE A 186 21.97 19.10 -2.26
N TYR A 187 23.18 18.57 -2.07
CA TYR A 187 24.41 19.34 -1.90
C TYR A 187 25.47 18.92 -2.91
N SER A 188 26.07 19.89 -3.59
CA SER A 188 27.24 19.69 -4.45
C SER A 188 28.25 20.81 -4.26
N PHE A 189 29.54 20.47 -4.29
CA PHE A 189 30.62 21.44 -4.33
C PHE A 189 31.61 21.04 -5.42
N LEU A 190 31.66 21.85 -6.48
CA LEU A 190 32.50 21.59 -7.65
C LEU A 190 33.20 22.87 -8.09
N LEU A 191 34.52 22.81 -8.27
CA LEU A 191 35.36 23.93 -8.76
C LEU A 191 35.19 25.25 -7.96
N GLY A 192 35.02 25.15 -6.64
CA GLY A 192 34.84 26.33 -5.78
C GLY A 192 33.43 26.92 -5.76
N SER A 193 32.49 26.34 -6.51
CA SER A 193 31.07 26.73 -6.50
C SER A 193 30.26 25.74 -5.66
N GLU A 194 29.53 26.29 -4.68
CA GLU A 194 28.59 25.55 -3.84
C GLU A 194 27.19 25.59 -4.47
N PHE A 195 26.53 24.44 -4.53
CA PHE A 195 25.15 24.30 -4.98
C PHE A 195 24.31 23.57 -3.92
N LYS A 196 23.17 24.16 -3.58
CA LYS A 196 22.20 23.64 -2.62
C LYS A 196 20.82 23.67 -3.25
N LEU A 197 20.07 22.60 -3.04
CA LEU A 197 18.67 22.46 -3.42
C LEU A 197 17.92 21.90 -2.22
N ILE A 198 16.74 22.46 -1.92
CA ILE A 198 15.84 22.00 -0.87
C ILE A 198 14.45 22.02 -1.48
N ILE A 199 13.77 20.88 -1.48
CA ILE A 199 12.42 20.70 -2.00
C ILE A 199 11.59 20.06 -0.88
N SER A 200 10.46 20.66 -0.54
CA SER A 200 9.53 20.04 0.42
C SER A 200 8.79 18.90 -0.26
N TRP A 201 8.56 17.79 0.46
CA TRP A 201 7.87 16.62 -0.10
C TRP A 201 6.44 16.94 -0.58
N ASP A 202 5.74 17.85 0.08
CA ASP A 202 4.39 18.30 -0.30
C ASP A 202 4.38 19.20 -1.55
N GLU A 203 5.53 19.69 -2.00
CA GLU A 203 5.67 20.50 -3.21
C GLU A 203 5.97 19.66 -4.45
N ILE A 204 6.19 18.36 -4.29
CA ILE A 204 6.51 17.45 -5.39
C ILE A 204 5.20 17.01 -6.05
N SER A 205 5.04 17.43 -7.31
CA SER A 205 3.88 17.11 -8.13
C SER A 205 4.05 15.85 -8.99
N ARG A 206 5.31 15.50 -9.29
CA ARG A 206 5.66 14.29 -10.04
C ARG A 206 6.96 13.71 -9.51
N LEU A 207 6.98 12.40 -9.33
CA LEU A 207 8.15 11.62 -8.96
C LEU A 207 8.15 10.36 -9.82
N GLU A 208 9.11 10.23 -10.72
CA GLU A 208 9.16 9.09 -11.66
C GLU A 208 10.59 8.69 -12.02
N LYS A 209 10.78 7.42 -12.39
CA LYS A 209 12.04 6.96 -12.99
C LYS A 209 11.98 7.21 -14.50
N THR A 210 13.01 7.84 -15.03
CA THR A 210 13.14 8.17 -16.45
C THR A 210 14.48 7.67 -16.97
N SER A 211 14.52 7.41 -18.28
CA SER A 211 15.77 7.18 -19.01
C SER A 211 15.96 8.31 -20.00
N THR A 212 17.07 9.03 -19.91
CA THR A 212 17.41 10.06 -20.89
C THR A 212 18.23 9.47 -22.05
N VAL A 213 18.30 10.19 -23.18
CA VAL A 213 18.98 9.78 -24.43
C VAL A 213 20.46 9.39 -24.23
N LEU A 214 21.07 9.75 -23.10
CA LEU A 214 22.45 9.42 -22.71
C LEU A 214 22.59 8.14 -21.84
N LEU A 215 21.57 7.26 -21.83
CA LEU A 215 21.63 5.90 -21.26
C LEU A 215 21.89 5.80 -19.75
N THR A 216 21.58 6.83 -18.97
CA THR A 216 21.64 6.77 -17.51
C THR A 216 20.24 6.86 -16.92
N GLU A 217 19.83 5.83 -16.16
CA GLU A 217 18.60 5.88 -15.38
C GLU A 217 18.65 7.07 -14.40
N SER A 218 17.56 7.82 -14.35
CA SER A 218 17.42 9.00 -13.51
C SER A 218 16.09 9.01 -12.77
N ILE A 219 16.09 9.61 -11.58
CA ILE A 219 14.88 9.99 -10.85
C ILE A 219 14.54 11.43 -11.26
N HIS A 220 13.36 11.60 -11.85
CA HIS A 220 12.79 12.88 -12.20
C HIS A 220 11.85 13.36 -11.10
N VAL A 221 12.09 14.57 -10.60
CA VAL A 221 11.29 15.25 -9.57
C VAL A 221 10.78 16.57 -10.14
N LEU A 222 9.47 16.71 -10.28
CA LEU A 222 8.83 17.95 -10.70
C LEU A 222 8.27 18.67 -9.48
N SER A 223 8.84 19.83 -9.13
CA SER A 223 8.38 20.65 -8.02
C SER A 223 8.13 22.08 -8.45
N ARG A 224 6.96 22.63 -8.11
CA ARG A 224 6.55 24.00 -8.46
C ARG A 224 6.71 24.37 -9.96
N GLY A 225 6.64 23.38 -10.85
CA GLY A 225 6.83 23.55 -12.29
C GLY A 225 8.30 23.52 -12.77
N GLU A 226 9.25 23.24 -11.89
CA GLU A 226 10.67 23.04 -12.22
C GLU A 226 11.02 21.55 -12.26
N ASP A 227 11.68 21.12 -13.35
CA ASP A 227 12.18 19.75 -13.52
C ASP A 227 13.56 19.56 -12.86
N HIS A 228 13.67 18.54 -12.02
CA HIS A 228 14.91 18.17 -11.34
C HIS A 228 15.27 16.71 -11.66
N TYR A 229 16.47 16.46 -12.20
CA TYR A 229 16.91 15.11 -12.57
C TYR A 229 18.11 14.67 -11.74
N PHE A 230 18.00 13.51 -11.10
CA PHE A 230 19.05 12.87 -10.31
C PHE A 230 19.44 11.53 -10.94
N SER A 231 20.73 11.21 -11.05
CA SER A 231 21.21 9.97 -11.69
C SER A 231 22.44 9.43 -10.97
N MET A 232 23.04 8.34 -11.49
CA MET A 232 24.25 7.73 -10.95
C MET A 232 24.08 7.19 -9.52
N PHE A 233 22.87 6.74 -9.18
CA PHE A 233 22.62 6.03 -7.92
C PHE A 233 23.19 4.61 -7.99
N LEU A 234 23.74 4.14 -6.87
CA LEU A 234 24.16 2.74 -6.73
C LEU A 234 22.95 1.78 -6.72
N HIS A 235 21.88 2.18 -6.04
CA HIS A 235 20.65 1.41 -5.86
C HIS A 235 19.41 2.26 -6.17
N ILE A 236 19.26 2.69 -7.43
CA ILE A 236 18.19 3.63 -7.84
C ILE A 236 16.78 3.16 -7.46
N ASN A 237 16.51 1.84 -7.54
CA ASN A 237 15.19 1.28 -7.22
C ASN A 237 14.84 1.44 -5.73
N GLU A 238 15.80 1.18 -4.84
CA GLU A 238 15.61 1.34 -3.40
C GLU A 238 15.47 2.82 -3.03
N THR A 239 16.31 3.68 -3.62
CA THR A 239 16.23 5.13 -3.42
C THR A 239 14.88 5.67 -3.86
N PHE A 240 14.41 5.28 -5.05
CA PHE A 240 13.13 5.73 -5.60
C PHE A 240 11.95 5.31 -4.71
N LEU A 241 11.91 4.04 -4.30
CA LEU A 241 10.86 3.53 -3.41
C LEU A 241 10.80 4.33 -2.10
N LEU A 242 11.95 4.62 -1.49
CA LEU A 242 11.99 5.40 -0.25
C LEU A 242 11.52 6.85 -0.47
N MET A 243 11.87 7.46 -1.61
CA MET A 243 11.37 8.79 -1.98
C MET A 243 9.85 8.80 -2.16
N GLU A 244 9.28 7.78 -2.82
CA GLU A 244 7.82 7.64 -2.97
C GLU A 244 7.12 7.50 -1.61
N GLN A 245 7.71 6.75 -0.68
CA GLN A 245 7.17 6.59 0.67
C GLN A 245 7.19 7.91 1.44
N LEU A 246 8.29 8.65 1.41
CA LEU A 246 8.40 9.95 2.09
C LEU A 246 7.45 10.99 1.48
N ALA A 247 7.32 11.04 0.16
CA ALA A 247 6.37 11.91 -0.53
C ALA A 247 4.91 11.56 -0.17
N SER A 248 4.55 10.28 -0.28
CA SER A 248 3.22 9.78 0.10
C SER A 248 2.89 10.10 1.55
N TYR A 249 3.90 10.01 2.40
CA TYR A 249 3.79 10.26 3.81
C TYR A 249 3.58 11.74 4.14
N ALA A 250 4.40 12.64 3.59
CA ALA A 250 4.24 14.08 3.75
C ALA A 250 2.85 14.55 3.30
N ILE A 251 2.34 13.98 2.21
CA ILE A 251 0.98 14.23 1.76
C ILE A 251 -0.07 13.72 2.74
N LYS A 252 0.03 12.48 3.24
CA LYS A 252 -0.93 11.98 4.25
C LYS A 252 -0.98 12.91 5.47
N ARG A 253 0.15 13.47 5.91
CA ARG A 253 0.22 14.44 7.01
C ARG A 253 -0.51 15.75 6.72
N LEU A 254 -0.41 16.22 5.48
CA LEU A 254 -0.97 17.50 5.09
C LEU A 254 -2.50 17.44 4.95
N PHE A 255 -3.02 16.32 4.45
CA PHE A 255 -4.43 16.14 4.13
C PHE A 255 -5.27 15.40 5.17
N ASP A 256 -4.64 14.56 5.99
CA ASP A 256 -5.33 13.65 6.90
C ASP A 256 -4.81 13.78 8.34
N LYS A 257 -4.96 14.99 8.89
CA LYS A 257 -4.51 15.34 10.25
C LYS A 257 -5.11 14.42 11.32
N GLU A 258 -6.35 13.96 11.15
CA GLU A 258 -7.02 13.07 12.11
C GLU A 258 -6.57 11.59 12.01
N THR A 259 -6.29 11.04 10.82
CA THR A 259 -5.67 9.70 10.72
C THR A 259 -4.22 9.72 11.17
N PHE A 260 -3.53 10.82 10.93
CA PHE A 260 -2.18 11.06 11.43
C PHE A 260 -2.12 11.06 12.96
N GLU A 261 -3.07 11.69 13.64
CA GLU A 261 -3.14 11.68 15.12
C GLU A 261 -3.31 10.27 15.70
N ASN A 262 -3.86 9.32 14.93
CA ASN A 262 -4.13 7.95 15.36
C ASN A 262 -3.02 6.93 15.01
N ASP A 263 -2.03 7.28 14.16
CA ASP A 263 -0.86 6.43 13.85
C ASP A 263 0.38 7.01 14.57
N PRO A 264 0.82 6.41 15.71
CA PRO A 264 1.87 6.98 16.56
C PRO A 264 3.23 7.15 15.86
N ILE A 265 3.53 6.27 14.89
CA ILE A 265 4.79 6.30 14.12
C ILE A 265 4.78 7.48 13.15
N LEU A 266 3.59 7.81 12.64
CA LEU A 266 3.43 8.95 11.78
C LEU A 266 3.41 10.24 12.62
N ASN A 267 2.69 10.24 13.74
CA ASN A 267 2.55 11.45 14.55
C ASN A 267 3.89 12.09 15.00
N ASP A 268 4.92 11.27 15.22
CA ASP A 268 6.26 11.72 15.59
C ASP A 268 7.29 11.57 14.42
N PRO A 269 7.68 12.67 13.75
CA PRO A 269 8.76 12.69 12.76
C PRO A 269 10.07 12.01 13.19
N LEU A 270 10.33 11.94 14.50
CA LEU A 270 11.52 11.30 15.06
C LEU A 270 11.45 9.76 15.05
N GLN A 271 10.28 9.16 14.89
CA GLN A 271 10.13 7.70 14.77
C GLN A 271 10.39 7.19 13.35
N ILE A 272 10.39 8.07 12.37
CA ILE A 272 10.58 7.72 10.97
C ILE A 272 12.04 7.37 10.73
N THR A 273 12.26 6.16 10.25
CA THR A 273 13.59 5.61 9.93
C THR A 273 13.52 4.89 8.61
N LYS A 274 14.64 4.82 7.88
CA LYS A 274 14.73 4.06 6.63
C LYS A 274 14.19 2.63 6.80
N ARG A 275 14.67 1.91 7.82
CA ARG A 275 14.23 0.54 8.13
C ARG A 275 12.74 0.44 8.48
N GLY A 276 12.21 1.42 9.21
CA GLY A 276 10.79 1.48 9.54
C GLY A 276 9.92 1.63 8.30
N LEU A 277 10.32 2.52 7.38
CA LEU A 277 9.65 2.73 6.09
C LEU A 277 9.73 1.47 5.21
N GLU A 278 10.89 0.85 5.08
CA GLU A 278 11.07 -0.40 4.35
C GLU A 278 10.19 -1.52 4.92
N SER A 279 10.17 -1.69 6.24
CA SER A 279 9.36 -2.73 6.90
C SER A 279 7.86 -2.50 6.68
N ARG A 280 7.44 -1.24 6.65
CA ARG A 280 6.06 -0.84 6.35
C ARG A 280 5.70 -1.11 4.88
N ALA A 281 6.56 -0.75 3.92
CA ALA A 281 6.35 -1.08 2.51
C ALA A 281 6.15 -2.58 2.30
N HIS A 282 7.01 -3.40 2.91
CA HIS A 282 6.89 -4.85 2.81
C HIS A 282 5.58 -5.36 3.42
N SER A 283 5.14 -4.80 4.55
CA SER A 283 3.87 -5.16 5.20
C SER A 283 2.65 -4.70 4.40
N GLU A 284 2.67 -3.50 3.83
CA GLU A 284 1.60 -2.96 2.97
C GLU A 284 1.48 -3.79 1.68
N HIS A 285 2.61 -4.13 1.04
CA HIS A 285 2.61 -5.01 -0.13
C HIS A 285 2.06 -6.41 0.21
N PHE A 286 2.52 -6.99 1.33
CA PHE A 286 2.05 -8.31 1.81
C PHE A 286 0.54 -8.33 2.08
N THR A 287 0.04 -7.34 2.84
CA THR A 287 -1.38 -7.26 3.17
C THR A 287 -2.25 -6.97 1.96
N SER A 288 -1.79 -6.14 1.02
CA SER A 288 -2.49 -5.89 -0.23
C SER A 288 -2.58 -7.14 -1.12
N TYR A 289 -1.44 -7.81 -1.34
CA TYR A 289 -1.37 -9.00 -2.19
C TYR A 289 -2.27 -10.15 -1.70
N PHE A 290 -2.26 -10.44 -0.40
CA PHE A 290 -3.09 -11.49 0.20
C PHE A 290 -4.47 -11.00 0.65
N ARG A 291 -4.78 -9.70 0.51
CA ARG A 291 -6.03 -9.08 0.96
C ARG A 291 -6.34 -9.35 2.44
N LEU A 292 -5.34 -9.13 3.27
CA LEU A 292 -5.44 -9.27 4.72
C LEU A 292 -5.94 -7.97 5.37
N PRO A 293 -6.34 -8.00 6.66
CA PRO A 293 -6.61 -6.78 7.44
C PRO A 293 -5.40 -5.82 7.41
N ARG A 294 -5.66 -4.50 7.42
CA ARG A 294 -4.61 -3.47 7.28
C ARG A 294 -3.65 -3.43 8.47
N GLU A 295 -4.10 -3.92 9.61
CA GLU A 295 -3.35 -3.94 10.86
C GLU A 295 -2.34 -5.11 10.91
N GLU A 296 -2.39 -6.03 9.94
CA GLU A 296 -1.43 -7.13 9.86
C GLU A 296 -0.03 -6.64 9.50
N ILE A 297 0.94 -7.02 10.32
CA ILE A 297 2.35 -6.67 10.13
C ILE A 297 3.10 -7.93 9.73
N LEU A 298 3.80 -7.87 8.60
CA LEU A 298 4.68 -8.94 8.15
C LEU A 298 5.84 -9.10 9.14
N LYS A 299 6.03 -10.31 9.66
CA LYS A 299 7.09 -10.61 10.63
C LYS A 299 8.27 -11.31 9.99
N GLU A 300 7.99 -12.30 9.15
CA GLU A 300 9.02 -13.17 8.57
C GLU A 300 8.67 -13.54 7.13
N VAL A 301 9.69 -13.70 6.30
CA VAL A 301 9.58 -14.21 4.94
C VAL A 301 10.60 -15.32 4.76
N HIS A 302 10.13 -16.47 4.30
CA HIS A 302 10.94 -17.66 4.08
C HIS A 302 10.79 -18.09 2.63
N GLU A 303 11.90 -18.18 1.89
CA GLU A 303 11.91 -18.89 0.61
C GLU A 303 11.81 -20.39 0.89
N CYS A 304 10.83 -21.06 0.29
CA CYS A 304 10.54 -22.47 0.55
C CYS A 304 9.76 -23.10 -0.60
N PHE A 305 9.62 -24.41 -0.57
CA PHE A 305 8.77 -25.14 -1.51
C PHE A 305 7.48 -25.61 -0.83
N LEU A 306 6.34 -25.34 -1.46
CA LEU A 306 5.03 -25.87 -1.06
C LEU A 306 4.64 -27.06 -1.94
N TRP A 307 4.31 -28.18 -1.31
CA TRP A 307 3.75 -29.35 -2.01
C TRP A 307 2.31 -29.07 -2.45
N ILE A 308 2.03 -29.23 -3.75
CA ILE A 308 0.71 -29.07 -4.34
C ILE A 308 0.06 -30.45 -4.51
N PRO A 309 -0.98 -30.80 -3.74
CA PRO A 309 -1.50 -32.17 -3.68
C PRO A 309 -2.05 -32.71 -5.01
N PHE A 310 -2.70 -31.86 -5.80
CA PHE A 310 -3.45 -32.27 -7.00
C PHE A 310 -2.60 -32.30 -8.28
N THR A 311 -1.44 -31.65 -8.30
CA THR A 311 -0.46 -31.74 -9.41
C THR A 311 0.76 -32.58 -9.06
N HIS A 312 0.93 -32.96 -7.79
CA HIS A 312 2.09 -33.70 -7.28
C HIS A 312 3.44 -33.00 -7.55
N ILE A 313 3.46 -31.67 -7.53
CA ILE A 313 4.68 -30.86 -7.72
C ILE A 313 4.98 -30.02 -6.46
N CYS A 314 6.27 -29.68 -6.28
CA CYS A 314 6.71 -28.68 -5.31
C CYS A 314 6.81 -27.32 -6.00
N ALA A 315 5.97 -26.36 -5.59
CA ALA A 315 6.04 -24.98 -6.08
C ALA A 315 7.06 -24.19 -5.25
N LEU A 316 8.07 -23.61 -5.90
CA LEU A 316 9.00 -22.66 -5.28
C LEU A 316 8.29 -21.33 -5.04
N GLY A 317 8.41 -20.79 -3.83
CA GLY A 317 7.77 -19.53 -3.49
C GLY A 317 8.23 -18.97 -2.15
N LYS A 318 7.46 -17.98 -1.68
CA LYS A 318 7.69 -17.30 -0.40
C LYS A 318 6.56 -17.64 0.56
N MET A 319 6.93 -18.15 1.74
CA MET A 319 6.06 -18.24 2.90
C MET A 319 6.22 -16.97 3.72
N CYS A 320 5.13 -16.23 3.86
CA CYS A 320 5.05 -14.99 4.62
C CYS A 320 4.28 -15.25 5.92
N VAL A 321 4.87 -14.89 7.05
CA VAL A 321 4.27 -15.11 8.38
C VAL A 321 3.99 -13.75 9.02
N SER A 322 2.74 -13.54 9.43
CA SER A 322 2.27 -12.35 10.15
C SER A 322 1.78 -12.71 11.55
N GLU A 323 1.10 -11.78 12.22
CA GLU A 323 0.61 -12.02 13.57
C GLU A 323 -0.46 -13.12 13.59
N ASN A 324 -1.40 -13.07 12.65
CA ASN A 324 -2.55 -13.98 12.60
C ASN A 324 -2.61 -14.89 11.36
N TYR A 325 -1.67 -14.78 10.42
CA TYR A 325 -1.70 -15.53 9.16
C TYR A 325 -0.36 -16.13 8.77
N ILE A 326 -0.41 -17.27 8.08
CA ILE A 326 0.67 -17.80 7.25
C ILE A 326 0.16 -17.77 5.82
N CYS A 327 0.88 -17.12 4.93
CA CYS A 327 0.51 -17.06 3.51
C CYS A 327 1.64 -17.62 2.65
N PHE A 328 1.28 -18.11 1.47
CA PHE A 328 2.25 -18.57 0.48
C PHE A 328 1.91 -18.04 -0.90
N ALA A 329 2.94 -17.61 -1.63
CA ALA A 329 2.85 -17.27 -3.04
C ALA A 329 4.02 -17.89 -3.80
N SER A 330 3.74 -18.56 -4.92
CA SER A 330 4.76 -19.04 -5.86
C SER A 330 5.54 -17.86 -6.48
N HIS A 331 6.79 -18.09 -6.91
CA HIS A 331 7.62 -17.05 -7.54
C HIS A 331 7.02 -16.50 -8.84
N ASP A 332 6.27 -17.31 -9.57
CA ASP A 332 5.52 -16.88 -10.75
C ASP A 332 4.29 -16.00 -10.42
N GLY A 333 3.98 -15.78 -9.12
CA GLY A 333 2.89 -14.95 -8.58
C GLY A 333 1.47 -15.36 -9.01
N SER A 334 1.33 -16.27 -9.96
CA SER A 334 0.11 -16.47 -10.74
C SER A 334 -0.32 -17.93 -10.81
N LEU A 335 0.55 -18.87 -10.43
CA LEU A 335 0.22 -20.29 -10.45
C LEU A 335 -0.41 -20.75 -9.13
N TYR A 336 0.17 -20.39 -7.97
CA TYR A 336 -0.28 -20.91 -6.67
C TYR A 336 -0.17 -19.87 -5.55
N SER A 337 -1.30 -19.62 -4.87
CA SER A 337 -1.27 -18.90 -3.59
C SER A 337 -2.29 -19.46 -2.59
N THR A 338 -2.01 -19.29 -1.30
CA THR A 338 -2.92 -19.70 -0.22
C THR A 338 -2.73 -18.85 1.04
N ILE A 339 -3.77 -18.75 1.84
CA ILE A 339 -3.83 -18.02 3.11
C ILE A 339 -4.27 -18.99 4.20
N ILE A 340 -3.49 -19.09 5.25
CA ILE A 340 -3.72 -20.00 6.37
C ILE A 340 -3.85 -19.15 7.63
N PRO A 341 -5.09 -18.79 8.04
CA PRO A 341 -5.30 -18.12 9.31
C PRO A 341 -4.85 -19.03 10.46
N LEU A 342 -4.12 -18.49 11.43
CA LEU A 342 -3.63 -19.29 12.56
C LEU A 342 -4.78 -19.93 13.37
N ARG A 343 -5.95 -19.26 13.43
CA ARG A 343 -7.17 -19.79 14.06
C ARG A 343 -7.74 -21.05 13.41
N GLU A 344 -7.34 -21.35 12.17
CA GLU A 344 -7.75 -22.54 11.44
C GLU A 344 -6.80 -23.72 11.60
N ILE A 345 -5.60 -23.51 12.18
CA ILE A 345 -4.59 -24.55 12.33
C ILE A 345 -4.99 -25.47 13.48
N VAL A 346 -5.06 -26.78 13.19
CA VAL A 346 -5.35 -27.83 14.18
C VAL A 346 -4.11 -28.66 14.52
N GLY A 347 -3.11 -28.67 13.64
CA GLY A 347 -1.90 -29.49 13.83
C GLY A 347 -0.70 -28.91 13.10
N ILE A 348 0.46 -29.00 13.75
CA ILE A 348 1.77 -28.64 13.18
C ILE A 348 2.72 -29.79 13.46
N GLU A 349 3.05 -30.53 12.41
CA GLU A 349 3.93 -31.71 12.46
C GLU A 349 5.27 -31.43 11.81
N LYS A 350 6.34 -31.94 12.44
CA LYS A 350 7.66 -32.02 11.81
C LYS A 350 7.70 -33.35 11.06
N SER A 351 7.60 -33.34 9.74
CA SER A 351 7.53 -34.59 8.97
C SER A 351 8.90 -35.21 8.74
N ASP A 352 9.96 -34.40 8.55
CA ASP A 352 11.34 -34.89 8.35
C ASP A 352 12.36 -33.75 8.60
N ALA A 353 13.34 -34.00 9.49
CA ALA A 353 14.38 -33.04 9.83
C ALA A 353 15.44 -32.88 8.71
N SER A 354 15.61 -33.89 7.84
CA SER A 354 16.60 -33.87 6.77
C SER A 354 16.25 -32.90 5.64
N ILE A 355 14.96 -32.80 5.31
CA ILE A 355 14.40 -31.88 4.29
C ILE A 355 13.72 -30.63 4.90
N ARG A 356 13.87 -30.43 6.21
CA ARG A 356 13.32 -29.29 6.98
C ARG A 356 11.83 -29.06 6.68
N ALA A 357 11.05 -30.13 6.75
CA ALA A 357 9.65 -30.13 6.32
C ALA A 357 8.68 -29.81 7.47
N VAL A 358 7.80 -28.81 7.28
CA VAL A 358 6.67 -28.52 8.19
C VAL A 358 5.38 -28.90 7.49
N THR A 359 4.56 -29.69 8.18
CA THR A 359 3.21 -30.02 7.76
C THR A 359 2.22 -29.29 8.65
N ILE A 360 1.35 -28.50 8.05
CA ILE A 360 0.31 -27.72 8.72
C ILE A 360 -1.04 -28.30 8.29
N SER A 361 -1.83 -28.69 9.27
CA SER A 361 -3.18 -29.23 9.07
C SER A 361 -4.21 -28.21 9.56
N THR A 362 -5.29 -28.00 8.79
CA THR A 362 -6.35 -27.04 9.15
C THR A 362 -7.68 -27.72 9.46
N LYS A 363 -8.62 -27.00 10.11
CA LYS A 363 -9.99 -27.47 10.40
C LYS A 363 -10.73 -27.93 9.14
N GLY A 364 -10.48 -27.27 8.01
CA GLY A 364 -11.00 -27.61 6.69
C GLY A 364 -10.43 -28.88 6.07
N LYS A 365 -9.66 -29.69 6.82
CA LYS A 365 -8.96 -30.92 6.37
C LYS A 365 -7.92 -30.67 5.26
N ASN A 366 -7.52 -29.43 5.03
CA ASN A 366 -6.41 -29.11 4.13
C ASN A 366 -5.08 -29.39 4.84
N ILE A 367 -4.12 -29.92 4.09
CA ILE A 367 -2.77 -30.23 4.58
C ILE A 367 -1.77 -29.49 3.70
N PHE A 368 -0.95 -28.64 4.32
CA PHE A 368 0.09 -27.85 3.66
C PHE A 368 1.45 -28.36 4.09
N ARG A 369 2.24 -28.84 3.14
CA ARG A 369 3.59 -29.33 3.41
C ARG A 369 4.62 -28.39 2.78
N PHE A 370 5.33 -27.66 3.64
CA PHE A 370 6.44 -26.79 3.25
C PHE A 370 7.77 -27.50 3.48
N THR A 371 8.74 -27.28 2.60
CA THR A 371 10.10 -27.86 2.65
C THR A 371 11.15 -26.79 2.43
N ASP A 372 12.39 -27.04 2.87
CA ASP A 372 13.52 -26.09 2.82
C ASP A 372 13.31 -24.75 3.56
N VAL A 373 12.51 -24.75 4.63
CA VAL A 373 12.29 -23.56 5.46
C VAL A 373 13.54 -23.22 6.28
N ARG A 374 14.02 -21.98 6.23
CA ARG A 374 15.13 -21.48 7.08
C ARG A 374 14.68 -21.31 8.52
N ASP A 375 15.59 -21.49 9.48
CA ASP A 375 15.31 -21.40 10.93
C ASP A 375 14.08 -22.19 11.39
N PHE A 376 13.85 -23.33 10.73
CA PHE A 376 12.68 -24.19 10.83
C PHE A 376 12.27 -24.51 12.27
N ASP A 377 13.21 -24.88 13.13
CA ASP A 377 12.91 -25.26 14.52
C ASP A 377 12.31 -24.10 15.32
N SER A 378 12.83 -22.90 15.07
CA SER A 378 12.40 -21.66 15.70
C SER A 378 10.99 -21.28 15.25
N LEU A 379 10.72 -21.40 13.94
CA LEU A 379 9.39 -21.16 13.37
C LEU A 379 8.35 -22.13 13.95
N VAL A 380 8.61 -23.44 13.94
CA VAL A 380 7.67 -24.44 14.45
C VAL A 380 7.37 -24.22 15.94
N ALA A 381 8.37 -23.88 16.74
CA ALA A 381 8.18 -23.56 18.16
C ALA A 381 7.26 -22.34 18.35
N ARG A 382 7.47 -21.26 17.58
CA ARG A 382 6.61 -20.06 17.60
C ARG A 382 5.17 -20.37 17.19
N LEU A 383 4.99 -21.06 16.06
CA LEU A 383 3.66 -21.37 15.55
C LEU A 383 2.88 -22.25 16.53
N ARG A 384 3.51 -23.27 17.13
CA ARG A 384 2.88 -24.10 18.16
C ARG A 384 2.48 -23.30 19.40
N SER A 385 3.33 -22.38 19.86
CA SER A 385 3.02 -21.50 20.97
C SER A 385 1.78 -20.64 20.70
N LYS A 386 1.70 -20.01 19.51
CA LYS A 386 0.54 -19.19 19.11
C LYS A 386 -0.75 -19.99 18.93
N CYS A 387 -0.66 -21.20 18.38
CA CYS A 387 -1.84 -22.07 18.16
C CYS A 387 -2.37 -22.69 19.48
N ALA A 388 -1.50 -22.89 20.47
CA ALA A 388 -1.91 -23.40 21.79
C ALA A 388 -2.73 -22.38 22.59
N VAL A 389 -2.45 -21.09 22.42
CA VAL A 389 -3.18 -19.98 23.09
C VAL A 389 -4.57 -19.75 22.48
N THR A 390 -4.75 -20.08 21.20
CA THR A 390 -6.01 -19.89 20.46
C THR A 390 -6.98 -21.08 20.57
N SER A 391 -6.60 -22.14 21.30
CA SER A 391 -7.49 -23.27 21.61
C SER A 391 -8.27 -22.97 22.91
N PRO A 392 -9.61 -22.85 22.88
CA PRO A 392 -10.39 -22.79 24.11
C PRO A 392 -10.21 -24.12 24.86
N GLN A 393 -9.94 -24.05 26.16
CA GLN A 393 -9.82 -25.22 27.02
C GLN A 393 -11.08 -26.10 26.89
N HIS A 394 -10.86 -27.37 26.54
CA HIS A 394 -11.86 -28.42 26.53
C HIS A 394 -12.58 -28.52 27.88
N ILE A 395 -13.90 -28.30 27.88
CA ILE A 395 -14.80 -28.94 28.85
C ILE A 395 -15.09 -30.34 28.27
N PRO A 396 -14.84 -31.44 29.01
CA PRO A 396 -15.02 -32.78 28.48
C PRO A 396 -16.51 -33.13 28.47
N TYR A 397 -17.13 -33.11 27.29
CA TYR A 397 -18.35 -33.88 27.05
C TYR A 397 -17.97 -35.17 26.35
N THR A 398 -18.20 -36.26 27.09
CA THR A 398 -18.04 -37.64 26.66
C THR A 398 -18.87 -37.92 25.41
N VAL A 399 -18.20 -38.44 24.39
CA VAL A 399 -18.77 -38.96 23.16
C VAL A 399 -19.52 -40.26 23.46
N THR A 400 -20.83 -40.28 23.28
CA THR A 400 -21.58 -41.51 22.97
C THR A 400 -21.94 -41.50 21.49
N GLY A 401 -21.57 -42.57 20.81
CA GLY A 401 -21.57 -42.67 19.35
C GLY A 401 -22.94 -42.55 18.70
N TYR A 402 -22.97 -41.89 17.55
CA TYR A 402 -24.08 -41.93 16.61
C TYR A 402 -24.06 -43.24 15.84
N ASN A 403 -25.15 -43.98 15.93
CA ASN A 403 -25.57 -44.94 14.91
C ASN A 403 -26.61 -44.24 14.03
N ASP A 404 -26.46 -44.38 12.72
CA ASP A 404 -27.44 -44.01 11.71
C ASP A 404 -28.80 -44.66 12.01
N ASN A 405 -29.88 -43.89 11.84
CA ASN A 405 -31.05 -44.29 11.05
C ASN A 405 -32.08 -43.15 10.96
N ALA A 406 -32.54 -42.93 9.73
CA ALA A 406 -33.70 -42.11 9.40
C ALA A 406 -35.00 -42.75 9.93
N ALA A 407 -35.85 -41.96 10.56
CA ALA A 407 -37.31 -42.12 10.57
C ALA A 407 -38.00 -40.87 11.14
N ASP A 408 -39.01 -40.42 10.40
CA ASP A 408 -40.18 -39.63 10.79
C ASP A 408 -40.40 -39.35 12.28
N PHE A 409 -40.65 -38.09 12.63
CA PHE A 409 -41.61 -37.74 13.69
C PHE A 409 -42.18 -36.33 13.48
N GLN A 410 -43.47 -36.29 13.14
CA GLN A 410 -44.36 -35.13 13.30
C GLN A 410 -44.47 -34.79 14.79
N GLY A 411 -44.38 -33.50 15.13
CA GLY A 411 -44.62 -32.99 16.47
C GLY A 411 -45.04 -31.53 16.41
N GLU A 412 -46.32 -31.29 16.70
CA GLU A 412 -47.00 -30.00 16.73
C GLU A 412 -46.35 -29.01 17.71
N HIS A 413 -46.18 -27.75 17.29
CA HIS A 413 -45.93 -26.62 18.20
C HIS A 413 -47.13 -25.65 18.18
N PRO A 414 -47.59 -25.13 19.35
CA PRO A 414 -48.80 -24.33 19.43
C PRO A 414 -48.57 -22.91 18.92
N MET A 415 -49.55 -22.39 18.20
CA MET A 415 -49.61 -20.99 17.78
C MET A 415 -49.68 -20.05 18.99
N LEU A 416 -48.88 -18.99 18.95
CA LEU A 416 -49.17 -17.75 19.66
C LEU A 416 -48.96 -16.58 18.69
N ASP A 417 -50.08 -16.00 18.28
CA ASP A 417 -50.16 -14.78 17.49
C ASP A 417 -49.45 -13.61 18.18
N SER A 418 -48.58 -12.91 17.44
CA SER A 418 -48.21 -11.53 17.72
C SER A 418 -47.84 -10.81 16.43
N LYS A 419 -48.80 -10.02 15.93
CA LYS A 419 -48.57 -8.97 14.93
C LYS A 419 -47.68 -7.88 15.55
N GLY A 420 -46.43 -7.79 15.11
CA GLY A 420 -45.50 -6.72 15.46
C GLY A 420 -44.47 -6.50 14.36
N SER A 421 -44.31 -5.24 13.96
CA SER A 421 -43.43 -4.74 12.89
C SER A 421 -42.01 -5.38 12.91
N SER A 422 -41.55 -5.79 11.73
CA SER A 422 -40.36 -6.64 11.48
C SER A 422 -39.06 -6.11 12.12
N LYS A 423 -38.51 -6.88 13.07
CA LYS A 423 -37.28 -6.60 13.82
C LYS A 423 -36.14 -7.59 13.53
N THR A 424 -36.25 -8.40 12.48
CA THR A 424 -35.33 -9.53 12.25
C THR A 424 -34.35 -9.21 11.14
N VAL A 425 -33.05 -9.27 11.46
CA VAL A 425 -31.93 -9.31 10.50
C VAL A 425 -32.19 -10.44 9.50
N SER A 426 -32.04 -10.18 8.19
CA SER A 426 -32.26 -11.23 7.18
C SER A 426 -31.15 -12.27 7.26
N THR A 427 -31.50 -13.52 7.57
CA THR A 427 -30.55 -14.64 7.67
C THR A 427 -30.25 -15.30 6.32
N GLU A 428 -30.94 -14.89 5.26
CA GLU A 428 -30.78 -15.39 3.90
C GLU A 428 -30.51 -14.25 2.91
N ALA A 429 -29.90 -14.59 1.76
CA ALA A 429 -29.65 -13.66 0.68
C ALA A 429 -30.97 -13.28 -0.02
N LEU A 430 -31.13 -12.04 -0.48
CA LEU A 430 -32.43 -11.59 -1.00
C LEU A 430 -32.87 -12.40 -2.23
N MET A 431 -31.95 -12.90 -3.05
CA MET A 431 -32.30 -13.75 -4.19
C MET A 431 -32.94 -15.08 -3.78
N THR A 432 -32.64 -15.67 -2.62
CA THR A 432 -33.31 -16.92 -2.21
C THR A 432 -34.76 -16.67 -1.79
N VAL A 433 -35.07 -15.46 -1.34
CA VAL A 433 -36.41 -15.05 -0.88
C VAL A 433 -37.29 -14.60 -2.04
N PHE A 434 -36.73 -13.86 -3.00
CA PHE A 434 -37.46 -13.27 -4.12
C PHE A 434 -37.39 -14.09 -5.42
N HIS A 435 -36.76 -15.27 -5.37
CA HIS A 435 -36.61 -16.16 -6.52
C HIS A 435 -36.98 -17.61 -6.12
N PRO A 436 -38.26 -18.00 -6.25
CA PRO A 436 -38.64 -19.40 -6.07
C PRO A 436 -37.98 -20.21 -7.18
N GLN A 437 -37.16 -21.19 -6.81
CA GLN A 437 -36.63 -22.16 -7.75
C GLN A 437 -37.78 -23.05 -8.22
N ASP A 438 -38.36 -22.76 -9.39
CA ASP A 438 -39.22 -23.71 -10.09
C ASP A 438 -38.36 -24.89 -10.56
N THR A 439 -38.11 -25.81 -9.63
CA THR A 439 -37.18 -26.94 -9.72
C THR A 439 -37.65 -28.04 -10.68
N GLU A 440 -38.85 -27.91 -11.26
CA GLU A 440 -39.50 -28.98 -12.01
C GLU A 440 -39.28 -28.92 -13.54
N ASN A 441 -38.73 -27.84 -14.10
CA ASN A 441 -38.40 -27.75 -15.53
C ASN A 441 -36.90 -27.53 -15.78
N LEU A 442 -36.22 -28.54 -16.34
CA LEU A 442 -34.83 -28.47 -16.80
C LEU A 442 -34.70 -27.60 -18.06
N ASP A 443 -34.78 -26.28 -17.91
CA ASP A 443 -34.39 -25.33 -18.95
C ASP A 443 -32.86 -25.48 -19.23
N PRO A 444 -32.41 -25.43 -20.50
CA PRO A 444 -30.99 -25.32 -20.86
C PRO A 444 -30.16 -24.34 -20.00
N ILE A 445 -30.75 -23.24 -19.52
CA ILE A 445 -30.09 -22.26 -18.64
C ILE A 445 -29.79 -22.86 -17.27
N MET A 446 -30.75 -23.54 -16.64
CA MET A 446 -30.55 -24.23 -15.35
C MET A 446 -29.52 -25.35 -15.45
N LEU A 447 -29.45 -26.04 -16.59
CA LEU A 447 -28.43 -27.07 -16.83
C LEU A 447 -27.03 -26.46 -16.88
N LYS A 448 -26.84 -25.33 -17.58
CA LYS A 448 -25.55 -24.61 -17.60
C LYS A 448 -25.13 -24.18 -16.21
N GLU A 449 -26.07 -23.68 -15.40
CA GLU A 449 -25.78 -23.28 -14.03
C GLU A 449 -25.30 -24.45 -13.17
N ARG A 450 -25.97 -25.62 -13.26
CA ARG A 450 -25.50 -26.86 -12.62
C ARG A 450 -24.13 -27.31 -13.12
N MET A 451 -23.82 -27.14 -14.41
CA MET A 451 -22.50 -27.47 -14.96
C MET A 451 -21.39 -26.56 -14.39
N LYS A 452 -21.69 -25.27 -14.16
CA LYS A 452 -20.77 -24.36 -13.47
C LYS A 452 -20.56 -24.82 -12.03
N GLU A 453 -21.63 -25.15 -11.29
CA GLU A 453 -21.53 -25.66 -9.90
C GLU A 453 -20.67 -26.93 -9.82
N GLN A 454 -20.87 -27.89 -10.72
CA GLN A 454 -20.05 -29.11 -10.77
C GLN A 454 -18.57 -28.81 -11.04
N SER A 455 -18.28 -27.84 -11.91
CA SER A 455 -16.90 -27.41 -12.18
C SER A 455 -16.21 -26.84 -10.94
N TRP A 456 -16.96 -26.09 -10.12
CA TRP A 456 -16.50 -25.59 -8.82
C TRP A 456 -16.36 -26.69 -7.78
N ASN A 457 -17.28 -27.66 -7.71
CA ASN A 457 -17.17 -28.80 -6.81
C ASN A 457 -15.92 -29.65 -7.09
N ILE A 458 -15.59 -29.87 -8.36
CA ILE A 458 -14.34 -30.53 -8.75
C ILE A 458 -13.13 -29.70 -8.27
N LEU A 459 -13.14 -28.38 -8.48
CA LEU A 459 -12.08 -27.50 -7.98
C LEU A 459 -11.94 -27.61 -6.44
N PHE A 460 -13.04 -27.59 -5.70
CA PHE A 460 -13.02 -27.70 -4.24
C PHE A 460 -12.48 -29.04 -3.76
N SER A 461 -12.77 -30.12 -4.48
CA SER A 461 -12.24 -31.45 -4.13
C SER A 461 -10.71 -31.54 -4.30
N GLU A 462 -10.14 -30.77 -5.23
CA GLU A 462 -8.70 -30.77 -5.52
C GLU A 462 -7.95 -29.70 -4.70
N CYS A 463 -8.45 -28.47 -4.70
CA CYS A 463 -7.80 -27.28 -4.15
C CYS A 463 -8.26 -26.93 -2.72
N GLY A 464 -9.17 -27.72 -2.13
CA GLY A 464 -9.83 -27.41 -0.87
C GLY A 464 -10.94 -26.36 -1.02
N ARG A 465 -11.71 -26.14 0.05
CA ARG A 465 -12.75 -25.11 0.14
C ARG A 465 -12.54 -24.24 1.39
N GLY A 466 -13.00 -23.00 1.34
CA GLY A 466 -12.89 -22.03 2.44
C GLY A 466 -11.59 -21.23 2.44
N VAL A 467 -11.28 -20.60 3.57
CA VAL A 467 -10.24 -19.56 3.70
C VAL A 467 -8.83 -19.98 3.28
N SER A 468 -8.51 -21.28 3.35
CA SER A 468 -7.22 -21.83 2.96
C SER A 468 -7.22 -22.55 1.62
N MET A 469 -8.25 -22.36 0.80
CA MET A 469 -8.28 -22.89 -0.56
C MET A 469 -7.06 -22.41 -1.37
N PHE A 470 -6.46 -23.33 -2.14
CA PHE A 470 -5.43 -22.97 -3.12
C PHE A 470 -6.05 -22.13 -4.24
N ARG A 471 -5.54 -20.91 -4.43
CA ARG A 471 -5.84 -20.08 -5.59
C ARG A 471 -4.90 -20.47 -6.73
N THR A 472 -5.46 -20.70 -7.90
CA THR A 472 -4.76 -21.21 -9.08
C THR A 472 -5.21 -20.52 -10.36
N LYS A 473 -4.49 -20.77 -11.47
CA LYS A 473 -4.97 -20.37 -12.80
C LYS A 473 -6.34 -20.98 -13.14
N ARG A 474 -6.63 -22.20 -12.65
CA ARG A 474 -7.93 -22.87 -12.86
C ARG A 474 -9.05 -22.15 -12.10
N SER A 475 -8.83 -21.74 -10.86
CA SER A 475 -9.83 -20.94 -10.12
C SER A 475 -10.13 -19.63 -10.83
N ARG A 476 -9.09 -18.92 -11.31
CA ARG A 476 -9.26 -17.71 -12.11
C ARG A 476 -10.10 -17.94 -13.37
N ASN A 477 -9.82 -19.00 -14.12
CA ASN A 477 -10.56 -19.32 -15.35
C ASN A 477 -12.04 -19.62 -15.08
N LEU A 478 -12.38 -20.22 -13.93
CA LEU A 478 -13.78 -20.43 -13.55
C LEU A 478 -14.48 -19.11 -13.19
N VAL A 479 -13.79 -18.17 -12.52
CA VAL A 479 -14.32 -16.82 -12.27
C VAL A 479 -14.60 -16.08 -13.59
N VAL A 480 -13.67 -16.12 -14.55
CA VAL A 480 -13.83 -15.49 -15.88
C VAL A 480 -15.02 -16.05 -16.66
N ARG A 481 -15.37 -17.33 -16.45
CA ARG A 481 -16.55 -17.97 -17.05
C ARG A 481 -17.86 -17.64 -16.32
N GLY A 482 -17.79 -16.95 -15.18
CA GLY A 482 -18.92 -16.63 -14.30
C GLY A 482 -19.07 -17.61 -13.15
N ILE A 483 -19.32 -17.06 -11.96
CA ILE A 483 -19.58 -17.83 -10.74
C ILE A 483 -21.07 -18.22 -10.69
N PRO A 484 -21.41 -19.46 -10.30
CA PRO A 484 -22.80 -19.84 -10.05
C PRO A 484 -23.47 -18.95 -9.01
N GLU A 485 -24.74 -18.62 -9.18
CA GLU A 485 -25.46 -17.71 -8.27
C GLU A 485 -25.38 -18.16 -6.81
N THR A 486 -25.52 -19.47 -6.58
CA THR A 486 -25.49 -20.12 -5.27
C THR A 486 -24.14 -20.01 -4.56
N LEU A 487 -23.06 -19.76 -5.30
CA LEU A 487 -21.69 -19.67 -4.77
C LEU A 487 -21.14 -18.24 -4.70
N ARG A 488 -21.83 -17.24 -5.27
CA ARG A 488 -21.34 -15.85 -5.32
C ARG A 488 -21.05 -15.29 -3.93
N GLY A 489 -22.00 -15.34 -3.00
CA GLY A 489 -21.80 -14.80 -1.65
C GLY A 489 -20.58 -15.38 -0.94
N GLU A 490 -20.44 -16.72 -0.96
CA GLU A 490 -19.30 -17.42 -0.36
C GLU A 490 -17.97 -17.05 -1.03
N LEU A 491 -17.92 -17.08 -2.37
CA LEU A 491 -16.68 -16.85 -3.10
C LEU A 491 -16.27 -15.38 -3.09
N TRP A 492 -17.20 -14.43 -3.10
CA TRP A 492 -16.92 -13.01 -2.91
C TRP A 492 -16.33 -12.76 -1.52
N LEU A 493 -16.89 -13.37 -0.47
CA LEU A 493 -16.35 -13.29 0.90
C LEU A 493 -14.92 -13.83 0.97
N LEU A 494 -14.69 -14.97 0.30
CA LEU A 494 -13.39 -15.63 0.26
C LEU A 494 -12.34 -14.82 -0.50
N PHE A 495 -12.69 -14.30 -1.68
CA PHE A 495 -11.74 -13.61 -2.53
C PHE A 495 -11.43 -12.19 -2.05
N SER A 496 -12.40 -11.49 -1.47
CA SER A 496 -12.20 -10.15 -0.85
C SER A 496 -11.40 -10.18 0.46
N GLY A 497 -11.33 -11.35 1.11
CA GLY A 497 -10.78 -11.50 2.46
C GLY A 497 -11.76 -11.12 3.57
N ALA A 498 -12.99 -10.70 3.24
CA ALA A 498 -14.04 -10.33 4.20
C ALA A 498 -14.39 -11.47 5.18
N VAL A 499 -14.27 -12.73 4.72
CA VAL A 499 -14.42 -13.92 5.59
C VAL A 499 -13.45 -13.92 6.78
N ASN A 500 -12.27 -13.33 6.61
CA ASN A 500 -11.28 -13.23 7.68
C ASN A 500 -11.71 -12.22 8.74
N ASP A 501 -12.16 -11.03 8.30
CA ASP A 501 -12.66 -9.97 9.18
C ASP A 501 -13.87 -10.43 9.98
N MET A 502 -14.85 -11.02 9.29
CA MET A 502 -16.07 -11.56 9.91
C MET A 502 -15.74 -12.62 10.97
N GLY A 503 -14.89 -13.59 10.64
CA GLY A 503 -14.52 -14.65 11.59
C GLY A 503 -13.68 -14.16 12.78
N SER A 504 -13.04 -12.98 12.68
CA SER A 504 -12.30 -12.36 13.80
C SER A 504 -13.19 -11.50 14.69
N ASN A 505 -14.39 -11.15 14.22
CA ASN A 505 -15.29 -10.23 14.92
C ASN A 505 -16.72 -10.82 15.09
N PRO A 506 -16.90 -11.95 15.80
CA PRO A 506 -18.23 -12.53 15.99
C PRO A 506 -19.19 -11.58 16.72
N GLY A 507 -20.39 -11.38 16.17
CA GLY A 507 -21.44 -10.54 16.77
C GLY A 507 -21.28 -9.03 16.55
N TYR A 508 -20.20 -8.59 15.90
CA TYR A 508 -19.89 -7.18 15.70
C TYR A 508 -20.94 -6.44 14.85
N TYR A 509 -21.44 -7.07 13.77
CA TYR A 509 -22.46 -6.45 12.93
C TYR A 509 -23.74 -6.16 13.71
N THR A 510 -24.24 -7.15 14.46
CA THR A 510 -25.43 -7.00 15.31
C THR A 510 -25.27 -5.86 16.30
N GLU A 511 -24.12 -5.80 16.99
CA GLU A 511 -23.82 -4.73 17.94
C GLU A 511 -23.83 -3.33 17.29
N ILE A 512 -23.24 -3.19 16.09
CA ILE A 512 -23.23 -1.92 15.38
C ILE A 512 -24.60 -1.52 14.85
N VAL A 513 -25.39 -2.47 14.35
CA VAL A 513 -26.77 -2.19 13.93
C VAL A 513 -27.56 -1.64 15.11
N GLU A 514 -27.45 -2.26 16.29
CA GLU A 514 -28.09 -1.77 17.52
C GLU A 514 -27.64 -0.36 17.92
N LYS A 515 -26.34 -0.08 17.84
CA LYS A 515 -25.76 1.23 18.20
C LYS A 515 -26.06 2.34 17.19
N SER A 516 -26.19 2.00 15.91
CA SER A 516 -26.39 2.97 14.82
C SER A 516 -27.87 3.29 14.59
N LEU A 517 -28.79 2.45 15.09
CA LEU A 517 -30.22 2.68 15.02
C LEU A 517 -30.61 4.01 15.68
N GLY A 518 -31.34 4.85 14.93
CA GLY A 518 -31.82 6.15 15.40
C GLY A 518 -30.76 7.25 15.46
N THR A 519 -29.54 7.01 14.98
CA THR A 519 -28.55 8.07 14.80
C THR A 519 -28.96 9.01 13.66
N CYS A 520 -28.83 10.33 13.89
CA CYS A 520 -29.06 11.35 12.86
C CYS A 520 -27.71 11.95 12.46
N SER A 521 -27.34 11.79 11.20
CA SER A 521 -26.12 12.31 10.61
C SER A 521 -26.37 12.69 9.15
N LEU A 522 -25.46 13.47 8.56
CA LEU A 522 -25.50 13.76 7.12
C LEU A 522 -25.54 12.46 6.28
N ALA A 523 -24.79 11.44 6.71
CA ALA A 523 -24.74 10.15 6.03
C ALA A 523 -26.10 9.43 6.08
N THR A 524 -26.80 9.42 7.23
CA THR A 524 -28.12 8.78 7.32
C THR A 524 -29.16 9.50 6.47
N ASP A 525 -29.10 10.83 6.37
CA ASP A 525 -30.02 11.61 5.52
C ASP A 525 -29.75 11.39 4.02
N GLU A 526 -28.48 11.22 3.64
CA GLU A 526 -28.07 10.83 2.29
C GLU A 526 -28.52 9.40 1.95
N ILE A 527 -28.33 8.45 2.87
CA ILE A 527 -28.79 7.07 2.72
C ILE A 527 -30.30 7.04 2.46
N GLU A 528 -31.13 7.68 3.29
CA GLU A 528 -32.59 7.64 3.12
C GLU A 528 -33.06 8.17 1.76
N ARG A 529 -32.41 9.20 1.22
CA ARG A 529 -32.70 9.73 -0.12
C ARG A 529 -32.36 8.74 -1.23
N ASP A 530 -31.39 7.85 -0.99
CA ASP A 530 -30.83 6.96 -1.98
C ASP A 530 -31.47 5.56 -2.00
N LEU A 531 -32.05 5.12 -0.89
CA LEU A 531 -32.61 3.77 -0.76
C LEU A 531 -33.57 3.40 -1.89
N ARG A 532 -34.55 4.26 -2.19
CA ARG A 532 -35.60 3.97 -3.20
C ARG A 532 -35.14 4.12 -4.65
N ARG A 533 -33.98 4.72 -4.89
CA ARG A 533 -33.36 4.82 -6.24
C ARG A 533 -32.30 3.74 -6.48
N SER A 534 -32.12 2.80 -5.56
CA SER A 534 -31.10 1.75 -5.63
C SER A 534 -31.65 0.49 -6.29
N LEU A 535 -31.26 0.23 -7.55
CA LEU A 535 -31.83 -0.85 -8.38
C LEU A 535 -33.38 -0.88 -8.35
N PRO A 536 -34.05 0.23 -8.74
CA PRO A 536 -35.49 0.40 -8.54
C PRO A 536 -36.35 -0.64 -9.27
N GLU A 537 -35.81 -1.22 -10.35
CA GLU A 537 -36.50 -2.23 -11.15
C GLU A 537 -36.45 -3.64 -10.52
N HIS A 538 -35.55 -3.89 -9.55
CA HIS A 538 -35.38 -5.23 -8.98
C HIS A 538 -36.43 -5.50 -7.87
N PRO A 539 -37.17 -6.63 -7.91
CA PRO A 539 -38.24 -6.92 -6.95
C PRO A 539 -37.83 -6.84 -5.48
N ALA A 540 -36.61 -7.28 -5.15
CA ALA A 540 -36.07 -7.22 -3.79
C ALA A 540 -36.08 -5.79 -3.21
N PHE A 541 -35.79 -4.76 -4.01
CA PHE A 541 -35.72 -3.36 -3.58
C PHE A 541 -37.02 -2.58 -3.81
N GLN A 542 -38.05 -3.24 -4.34
CA GLN A 542 -39.44 -2.76 -4.28
C GLN A 542 -40.15 -3.19 -3.00
N SER A 543 -39.52 -4.09 -2.22
CA SER A 543 -40.03 -4.57 -0.92
C SER A 543 -39.46 -3.79 0.26
N ASP A 544 -40.24 -3.63 1.33
CA ASP A 544 -39.77 -3.03 2.59
C ASP A 544 -38.64 -3.85 3.24
N THR A 545 -38.60 -5.17 3.01
CA THR A 545 -37.56 -6.06 3.53
C THR A 545 -36.20 -5.71 2.96
N GLY A 546 -36.08 -5.65 1.62
CA GLY A 546 -34.81 -5.33 0.95
C GLY A 546 -34.35 -3.90 1.23
N ILE A 547 -35.28 -2.93 1.21
CA ILE A 547 -34.98 -1.54 1.56
C ILE A 547 -34.51 -1.41 3.02
N SER A 548 -35.09 -2.17 3.95
CA SER A 548 -34.68 -2.15 5.35
C SER A 548 -33.32 -2.80 5.58
N ALA A 549 -33.02 -3.91 4.88
CA ALA A 549 -31.69 -4.52 4.91
C ALA A 549 -30.62 -3.56 4.35
N LEU A 550 -30.90 -2.91 3.22
CA LEU A 550 -30.00 -1.92 2.61
C LEU A 550 -29.72 -0.75 3.56
N ARG A 551 -30.77 -0.22 4.21
CA ARG A 551 -30.63 0.82 5.24
C ARG A 551 -29.73 0.39 6.38
N ARG A 552 -29.94 -0.81 6.95
CA ARG A 552 -29.16 -1.28 8.10
C ARG A 552 -27.69 -1.44 7.75
N VAL A 553 -27.37 -2.07 6.62
CA VAL A 553 -25.97 -2.28 6.19
C VAL A 553 -25.24 -0.95 5.95
N LEU A 554 -25.86 -0.03 5.20
CA LEU A 554 -25.23 1.28 4.91
C LEU A 554 -25.05 2.13 6.17
N THR A 555 -26.07 2.18 7.04
CA THR A 555 -26.00 2.94 8.29
C THR A 555 -24.99 2.33 9.27
N ALA A 556 -24.94 1.00 9.37
CA ALA A 556 -23.94 0.30 10.16
C ALA A 556 -22.52 0.61 9.67
N TYR A 557 -22.30 0.61 8.36
CA TYR A 557 -21.00 0.95 7.78
C TYR A 557 -20.61 2.41 8.03
N ALA A 558 -21.53 3.35 7.80
CA ALA A 558 -21.29 4.77 8.05
C ALA A 558 -20.95 5.05 9.52
N TYR A 559 -21.57 4.30 10.45
CA TYR A 559 -21.25 4.35 11.87
C TYR A 559 -19.88 3.76 12.20
N ARG A 560 -19.54 2.60 11.59
CA ARG A 560 -18.24 1.94 11.77
C ARG A 560 -17.08 2.86 11.36
N ASN A 561 -17.22 3.51 10.21
CA ASN A 561 -16.16 4.32 9.64
C ASN A 561 -16.68 5.71 9.26
N PRO A 562 -16.84 6.64 10.23
CA PRO A 562 -17.36 7.98 9.97
C PRO A 562 -16.49 8.82 9.03
N LYS A 563 -15.21 8.46 8.85
CA LYS A 563 -14.28 9.13 7.93
C LYS A 563 -14.69 8.96 6.47
N ILE A 564 -15.14 7.75 6.13
CA ILE A 564 -15.76 7.46 4.84
C ILE A 564 -17.23 7.88 4.90
N GLY A 565 -17.93 7.46 5.95
CA GLY A 565 -19.35 7.72 6.14
C GLY A 565 -20.16 7.02 5.05
N TYR A 566 -20.87 7.81 4.24
CA TYR A 566 -21.62 7.34 3.09
C TYR A 566 -21.21 8.14 1.84
N CYS A 567 -21.06 7.44 0.73
CA CYS A 567 -20.78 8.00 -0.58
C CYS A 567 -21.82 7.48 -1.57
N GLN A 568 -22.37 8.39 -2.37
CA GLN A 568 -23.29 8.04 -3.45
C GLN A 568 -22.57 7.13 -4.45
N ALA A 569 -22.97 5.85 -4.46
CA ALA A 569 -22.46 4.70 -5.22
C ALA A 569 -22.52 3.45 -4.32
N MET A 570 -22.28 3.62 -3.02
CA MET A 570 -22.28 2.54 -2.04
C MET A 570 -23.65 1.86 -1.94
N ASN A 571 -24.74 2.60 -2.11
CA ASN A 571 -26.09 2.05 -2.17
C ASN A 571 -26.26 1.07 -3.33
N ILE A 572 -25.77 1.41 -4.52
CA ILE A 572 -25.84 0.54 -5.70
C ILE A 572 -25.02 -0.73 -5.50
N LEU A 573 -23.79 -0.58 -5.00
CA LEU A 573 -22.93 -1.72 -4.68
C LEU A 573 -23.58 -2.63 -3.64
N THR A 574 -24.01 -2.06 -2.50
CA THR A 574 -24.60 -2.80 -1.38
C THR A 574 -25.88 -3.51 -1.79
N SER A 575 -26.69 -2.90 -2.67
CA SER A 575 -27.86 -3.58 -3.24
C SER A 575 -27.47 -4.87 -3.95
N VAL A 576 -26.42 -4.88 -4.79
CA VAL A 576 -25.96 -6.11 -5.45
C VAL A 576 -25.38 -7.11 -4.45
N LEU A 577 -24.65 -6.66 -3.44
CA LEU A 577 -24.12 -7.55 -2.39
C LEU A 577 -25.25 -8.28 -1.64
N LEU A 578 -26.31 -7.56 -1.27
CA LEU A 578 -27.48 -8.12 -0.58
C LEU A 578 -28.31 -9.10 -1.43
N LEU A 579 -28.17 -9.06 -2.75
CA LEU A 579 -28.81 -10.07 -3.62
C LEU A 579 -28.19 -11.45 -3.40
N TYR A 580 -26.86 -11.53 -3.23
CA TYR A 580 -26.11 -12.79 -3.26
C TYR A 580 -25.49 -13.21 -1.92
N ALA A 581 -25.47 -12.32 -0.93
CA ALA A 581 -24.92 -12.57 0.40
C ALA A 581 -25.95 -12.27 1.49
N LYS A 582 -25.79 -12.89 2.65
CA LYS A 582 -26.59 -12.55 3.85
C LYS A 582 -26.28 -11.13 4.31
N GLU A 583 -27.13 -10.57 5.16
CA GLU A 583 -27.01 -9.18 5.57
C GLU A 583 -25.65 -8.85 6.24
N GLU A 584 -25.19 -9.67 7.19
CA GLU A 584 -23.88 -9.51 7.83
C GLU A 584 -22.71 -9.73 6.85
N GLU A 585 -22.86 -10.71 5.94
CA GLU A 585 -21.86 -11.00 4.92
C GLU A 585 -21.71 -9.81 3.94
N ALA A 586 -22.83 -9.22 3.51
CA ALA A 586 -22.87 -8.03 2.67
C ALA A 586 -22.23 -6.82 3.36
N PHE A 587 -22.41 -6.67 4.68
CA PHE A 587 -21.70 -5.66 5.47
C PHE A 587 -20.18 -5.86 5.41
N TRP A 588 -19.68 -7.07 5.66
CA TRP A 588 -18.24 -7.33 5.61
C TRP A 588 -17.66 -7.24 4.18
N LEU A 589 -18.43 -7.59 3.16
CA LEU A 589 -18.08 -7.34 1.76
C LEU A 589 -17.95 -5.85 1.49
N LEU A 590 -18.90 -5.02 1.95
CA LEU A 590 -18.83 -3.57 1.82
C LEU A 590 -17.58 -3.00 2.54
N VAL A 591 -17.29 -3.48 3.75
CA VAL A 591 -16.06 -3.14 4.49
C VAL A 591 -14.82 -3.47 3.67
N ALA A 592 -14.73 -4.69 3.13
CA ALA A 592 -13.60 -5.10 2.31
C ALA A 592 -13.46 -4.25 1.03
N VAL A 593 -14.58 -3.93 0.36
CA VAL A 593 -14.54 -3.08 -0.84
C VAL A 593 -14.04 -1.68 -0.51
N CYS A 594 -14.64 -1.02 0.48
CA CYS A 594 -14.35 0.38 0.78
C CYS A 594 -12.99 0.60 1.48
N GLU A 595 -12.57 -0.32 2.35
CA GLU A 595 -11.36 -0.13 3.17
C GLU A 595 -10.12 -0.82 2.59
N ARG A 596 -10.30 -1.89 1.82
CA ARG A 596 -9.19 -2.73 1.33
C ARG A 596 -9.04 -2.74 -0.18
N MET A 597 -10.10 -3.04 -0.92
CA MET A 597 -10.01 -3.24 -2.38
C MET A 597 -10.02 -1.93 -3.17
N LEU A 598 -10.76 -0.93 -2.71
CA LEU A 598 -10.90 0.40 -3.32
C LEU A 598 -10.59 1.50 -2.30
N PRO A 599 -9.36 1.54 -1.76
CA PRO A 599 -9.00 2.52 -0.75
C PRO A 599 -9.13 3.94 -1.32
N ASP A 600 -9.70 4.84 -0.53
CA ASP A 600 -9.94 6.25 -0.87
C ASP A 600 -10.94 6.53 -2.00
N TYR A 601 -11.69 5.53 -2.45
CA TYR A 601 -12.73 5.71 -3.48
C TYR A 601 -13.94 6.47 -2.95
N PHE A 602 -14.39 6.12 -1.75
CA PHE A 602 -15.67 6.55 -1.20
C PHE A 602 -15.51 7.64 -0.14
N ASN A 603 -14.31 8.20 0.03
CA ASN A 603 -14.13 9.38 0.87
C ASN A 603 -14.63 10.64 0.14
N ARG A 604 -14.79 11.76 0.84
CA ARG A 604 -15.33 13.03 0.28
C ARG A 604 -14.57 13.56 -0.95
N ARG A 605 -13.29 13.19 -1.10
CA ARG A 605 -12.41 13.69 -2.17
C ARG A 605 -12.24 12.67 -3.30
N ILE A 606 -12.81 11.46 -3.17
CA ILE A 606 -12.76 10.36 -4.13
C ILE A 606 -11.36 10.11 -4.73
N ILE A 607 -10.32 10.31 -3.91
CA ILE A 607 -8.91 10.35 -4.36
C ILE A 607 -8.55 9.04 -5.07
N GLY A 608 -8.95 7.90 -4.51
CA GLY A 608 -8.65 6.59 -5.10
C GLY A 608 -9.24 6.42 -6.50
N ALA A 609 -10.48 6.87 -6.70
CA ALA A 609 -11.14 6.78 -8.00
C ALA A 609 -10.47 7.68 -9.05
N LEU A 610 -10.08 8.89 -8.66
CA LEU A 610 -9.34 9.81 -9.53
C LEU A 610 -7.92 9.30 -9.85
N VAL A 611 -7.28 8.58 -8.92
CA VAL A 611 -6.01 7.90 -9.19
C VAL A 611 -6.19 6.83 -10.25
N ASP A 612 -7.18 5.95 -10.12
CA ASP A 612 -7.41 4.92 -11.14
C ASP A 612 -7.92 5.48 -12.46
N GLN A 613 -8.57 6.64 -12.46
CA GLN A 613 -8.88 7.41 -13.67
C GLN A 613 -7.59 7.86 -14.39
N ALA A 614 -6.61 8.40 -13.66
CA ALA A 614 -5.30 8.74 -14.23
C ALA A 614 -4.53 7.50 -14.73
N VAL A 615 -4.57 6.39 -13.98
CA VAL A 615 -4.02 5.10 -14.43
C VAL A 615 -4.70 4.64 -15.72
N PHE A 616 -6.02 4.77 -15.82
CA PHE A 616 -6.78 4.40 -17.00
C PHE A 616 -6.40 5.25 -18.22
N GLU A 617 -6.18 6.55 -18.05
CA GLU A 617 -5.69 7.42 -19.14
C GLU A 617 -4.33 6.98 -19.68
N GLU A 618 -3.41 6.59 -18.80
CA GLU A 618 -2.12 6.04 -19.22
C GLU A 618 -2.28 4.72 -19.97
N LEU A 619 -3.14 3.83 -19.49
CA LEU A 619 -3.44 2.58 -20.19
C LEU A 619 -4.09 2.83 -21.57
N ILE A 620 -4.95 3.86 -21.71
CA ILE A 620 -5.51 4.23 -23.02
C ILE A 620 -4.38 4.69 -23.95
N LYS A 621 -3.43 5.51 -23.48
CA LYS A 621 -2.29 5.96 -24.28
C LYS A 621 -1.41 4.79 -24.74
N ASP A 622 -1.17 3.82 -23.85
CA ASP A 622 -0.29 2.69 -24.14
C ASP A 622 -0.95 1.66 -25.07
N TYR A 623 -2.23 1.36 -24.85
CA TYR A 623 -2.91 0.26 -25.53
C TYR A 623 -3.87 0.68 -26.65
N LEU A 624 -4.37 1.93 -26.64
CA LEU A 624 -5.32 2.48 -27.60
C LEU A 624 -4.87 3.84 -28.15
N PRO A 625 -3.63 3.99 -28.67
CA PRO A 625 -3.06 5.29 -29.05
C PRO A 625 -3.87 6.01 -30.15
N GLN A 626 -4.59 5.26 -30.99
CA GLN A 626 -5.47 5.82 -32.02
C GLN A 626 -6.54 6.75 -31.44
N LEU A 627 -7.08 6.41 -30.26
CA LEU A 627 -8.06 7.24 -29.57
C LEU A 627 -7.41 8.52 -29.04
N THR A 628 -6.20 8.44 -28.51
CA THR A 628 -5.49 9.60 -27.95
C THR A 628 -4.97 10.55 -29.03
N ASP A 629 -4.62 10.02 -30.21
CA ASP A 629 -4.22 10.81 -31.37
C ASP A 629 -5.39 11.61 -31.95
N HIS A 630 -6.60 11.06 -31.88
CA HIS A 630 -7.83 11.70 -32.39
C HIS A 630 -8.49 12.62 -31.36
N MET A 631 -8.66 12.14 -30.12
CA MET A 631 -9.24 12.84 -28.99
C MET A 631 -8.11 13.32 -28.08
N THR A 632 -7.46 14.42 -28.46
CA THR A 632 -6.31 14.97 -27.72
C THR A 632 -6.67 15.42 -26.30
N ASP A 633 -7.95 15.68 -26.04
CA ASP A 633 -8.45 16.00 -24.70
C ASP A 633 -8.90 14.72 -23.98
N MET A 634 -8.12 14.31 -22.98
CA MET A 634 -8.43 13.11 -22.18
C MET A 634 -9.57 13.32 -21.17
N THR A 635 -10.02 14.57 -20.96
CA THR A 635 -11.06 14.89 -19.96
C THR A 635 -12.36 14.12 -20.21
N PHE A 636 -12.70 13.84 -21.48
CA PHE A 636 -13.82 12.98 -21.85
C PHE A 636 -13.70 11.59 -21.23
N PHE A 637 -12.60 10.87 -21.51
CA PHE A 637 -12.34 9.51 -20.99
C PHE A 637 -12.32 9.50 -19.46
N SER A 638 -11.68 10.52 -18.89
CA SER A 638 -11.67 10.80 -17.46
C SER A 638 -13.08 10.90 -16.87
N SER A 639 -13.97 11.69 -17.49
CA SER A 639 -15.33 11.91 -17.02
C SER A 639 -16.20 10.65 -17.08
N VAL A 640 -16.16 9.92 -18.21
CA VAL A 640 -17.01 8.72 -18.38
C VAL A 640 -16.56 7.56 -17.48
N SER A 641 -15.25 7.35 -17.35
CA SER A 641 -14.67 6.24 -16.59
C SER A 641 -14.90 6.35 -15.08
N LEU A 642 -15.00 7.58 -14.54
CA LEU A 642 -15.29 7.78 -13.11
C LEU A 642 -16.60 7.10 -12.69
N SER A 643 -17.64 7.23 -13.51
CA SER A 643 -18.93 6.59 -13.26
C SER A 643 -18.86 5.06 -13.30
N TRP A 644 -18.02 4.51 -14.18
CA TRP A 644 -17.80 3.06 -14.31
C TRP A 644 -17.08 2.50 -13.10
N PHE A 645 -16.07 3.23 -12.60
CA PHE A 645 -15.21 2.75 -11.52
C PHE A 645 -15.90 2.86 -10.15
N LEU A 646 -16.63 3.95 -9.89
CA LEU A 646 -17.35 4.14 -8.62
C LEU A 646 -18.41 3.07 -8.37
N THR A 647 -19.05 2.55 -9.42
CA THR A 647 -20.12 1.55 -9.32
C THR A 647 -19.72 0.18 -9.84
N LEU A 648 -18.46 -0.05 -10.21
CA LEU A 648 -17.98 -1.30 -10.82
C LEU A 648 -18.82 -1.74 -12.04
N PHE A 649 -19.15 -0.77 -12.90
CA PHE A 649 -20.05 -0.91 -14.05
C PHE A 649 -21.52 -1.26 -13.74
N ILE A 650 -21.92 -1.42 -12.47
CA ILE A 650 -23.30 -1.80 -12.09
C ILE A 650 -24.32 -0.77 -12.58
N SER A 651 -23.97 0.52 -12.60
CA SER A 651 -24.91 1.57 -13.02
C SER A 651 -25.08 1.69 -14.53
N VAL A 652 -24.23 1.05 -15.34
CA VAL A 652 -24.26 1.15 -16.80
C VAL A 652 -24.58 -0.17 -17.49
N LEU A 653 -24.28 -1.32 -16.86
CA LEU A 653 -24.61 -2.64 -17.38
C LEU A 653 -25.93 -3.17 -16.80
N PRO A 654 -26.67 -4.00 -17.56
CA PRO A 654 -27.73 -4.83 -16.99
C PRO A 654 -27.20 -5.68 -15.83
N ILE A 655 -28.01 -5.87 -14.79
CA ILE A 655 -27.58 -6.49 -13.52
C ILE A 655 -27.00 -7.90 -13.74
N GLU A 656 -27.60 -8.69 -14.64
CA GLU A 656 -27.14 -10.02 -15.01
C GLU A 656 -25.75 -10.05 -15.64
N SER A 657 -25.33 -8.94 -16.26
CA SER A 657 -23.99 -8.79 -16.83
C SER A 657 -23.04 -8.17 -15.81
N ALA A 658 -23.51 -7.20 -15.04
CA ALA A 658 -22.72 -6.53 -14.01
C ALA A 658 -22.19 -7.53 -12.96
N VAL A 659 -22.96 -8.54 -12.57
CA VAL A 659 -22.52 -9.53 -11.57
C VAL A 659 -21.31 -10.35 -12.01
N ASN A 660 -21.17 -10.65 -13.31
CA ASN A 660 -19.96 -11.31 -13.85
C ASN A 660 -18.73 -10.39 -13.80
N VAL A 661 -18.93 -9.07 -13.92
CA VAL A 661 -17.85 -8.08 -13.71
C VAL A 661 -17.46 -8.02 -12.24
N VAL A 662 -18.44 -8.05 -11.35
CA VAL A 662 -18.24 -8.09 -9.89
C VAL A 662 -17.51 -9.37 -9.47
N ASP A 663 -17.82 -10.53 -10.06
CA ASP A 663 -17.08 -11.79 -9.87
C ASP A 663 -15.58 -11.58 -10.17
N CYS A 664 -15.26 -10.97 -11.31
CA CYS A 664 -13.90 -10.69 -11.73
C CYS A 664 -13.22 -9.66 -10.83
N PHE A 665 -13.93 -8.61 -10.41
CA PHE A 665 -13.41 -7.62 -9.47
C PHE A 665 -13.07 -8.26 -8.12
N PHE A 666 -13.95 -9.09 -7.56
CA PHE A 666 -13.68 -9.77 -6.30
C PHE A 666 -12.49 -10.71 -6.41
N TYR A 667 -12.13 -11.24 -7.58
CA TYR A 667 -10.95 -12.08 -7.75
C TYR A 667 -9.67 -11.30 -8.11
N ASP A 668 -9.70 -10.44 -9.12
CA ASP A 668 -8.54 -9.75 -9.71
C ASP A 668 -8.38 -8.29 -9.25
N GLY A 669 -9.33 -7.74 -8.51
CA GLY A 669 -9.32 -6.36 -8.01
C GLY A 669 -9.59 -5.32 -9.11
N ILE A 670 -9.12 -4.09 -8.90
CA ILE A 670 -9.34 -2.96 -9.83
C ILE A 670 -8.79 -3.23 -11.23
N LYS A 671 -7.76 -4.08 -11.35
CA LYS A 671 -7.17 -4.51 -12.64
C LYS A 671 -8.24 -5.01 -13.61
N ALA A 672 -9.19 -5.82 -13.14
CA ALA A 672 -10.26 -6.35 -13.99
C ALA A 672 -11.17 -5.25 -14.54
N ILE A 673 -11.44 -4.21 -13.75
CA ILE A 673 -12.28 -3.07 -14.13
C ILE A 673 -11.57 -2.21 -15.18
N LEU A 674 -10.27 -1.96 -15.00
CA LEU A 674 -9.45 -1.22 -15.97
C LEU A 674 -9.37 -1.97 -17.31
N GLN A 675 -9.09 -3.27 -17.29
CA GLN A 675 -9.04 -4.11 -18.50
C GLN A 675 -10.40 -4.13 -19.22
N LEU A 676 -11.51 -4.23 -18.48
CA LEU A 676 -12.85 -4.16 -19.06
C LEU A 676 -13.11 -2.80 -19.71
N GLY A 677 -12.74 -1.70 -19.04
CA GLY A 677 -12.85 -0.36 -19.60
C GLY A 677 -12.10 -0.20 -20.92
N LEU A 678 -10.86 -0.70 -21.02
CA LEU A 678 -10.08 -0.69 -22.27
C LEU A 678 -10.79 -1.49 -23.37
N THR A 679 -11.38 -2.62 -23.00
CA THR A 679 -12.10 -3.48 -23.94
C THR A 679 -13.35 -2.79 -24.47
N VAL A 680 -14.13 -2.12 -23.61
CA VAL A 680 -15.30 -1.33 -24.01
C VAL A 680 -14.91 -0.24 -25.01
N LEU A 681 -13.82 0.49 -24.76
CA LEU A 681 -13.32 1.51 -25.68
C LEU A 681 -12.85 0.89 -27.00
N HIS A 682 -12.12 -0.23 -26.94
CA HIS A 682 -11.65 -0.95 -28.12
C HIS A 682 -12.82 -1.43 -29.01
N PHE A 683 -13.87 -1.99 -28.44
CA PHE A 683 -15.06 -2.43 -29.19
C PHE A 683 -15.78 -1.29 -29.91
N ASN A 684 -15.67 -0.08 -29.40
CA ASN A 684 -16.31 1.11 -29.97
C ASN A 684 -15.34 2.01 -30.73
N MET A 685 -14.09 1.57 -30.94
CA MET A 685 -13.01 2.40 -31.48
C MET A 685 -13.38 3.08 -32.80
N ASP A 686 -13.84 2.33 -33.80
CA ASP A 686 -14.20 2.90 -35.11
C ASP A 686 -15.30 3.97 -35.00
N LYS A 687 -16.25 3.79 -34.08
CA LYS A 687 -17.36 4.74 -33.86
C LYS A 687 -16.89 5.97 -33.09
N LEU A 688 -16.01 5.78 -32.10
CA LEU A 688 -15.42 6.86 -31.32
C LEU A 688 -14.48 7.73 -32.17
N LEU A 689 -13.70 7.13 -33.08
CA LEU A 689 -12.88 7.87 -34.04
C LEU A 689 -13.71 8.65 -35.08
N GLY A 690 -14.99 8.32 -35.21
CA GLY A 690 -15.92 9.00 -36.12
C GLY A 690 -16.84 10.01 -35.43
N CYS A 691 -16.83 10.12 -34.10
CA CYS A 691 -17.74 11.02 -33.40
C CYS A 691 -17.25 12.47 -33.45
N LYS A 692 -18.18 13.41 -33.41
CA LYS A 692 -17.89 14.84 -33.59
C LYS A 692 -17.68 15.59 -32.27
N ASP A 693 -18.26 15.07 -31.20
CA ASP A 693 -18.23 15.67 -29.88
C ASP A 693 -18.40 14.61 -28.78
N ASP A 694 -18.12 15.01 -27.54
CA ASP A 694 -18.22 14.17 -26.35
C ASP A 694 -19.63 13.62 -26.12
N ALA A 695 -20.68 14.36 -26.49
CA ALA A 695 -22.06 13.92 -26.29
C ALA A 695 -22.44 12.75 -27.22
N GLU A 696 -21.97 12.79 -28.47
CA GLU A 696 -22.08 11.67 -29.40
C GLU A 696 -21.29 10.45 -28.89
N ALA A 697 -20.08 10.66 -28.37
CA ALA A 697 -19.26 9.61 -27.77
C ALA A 697 -19.95 8.94 -26.57
N VAL A 698 -20.53 9.71 -25.64
CA VAL A 698 -21.35 9.19 -24.53
C VAL A 698 -22.52 8.37 -25.05
N THR A 699 -23.21 8.85 -26.10
CA THR A 699 -24.35 8.14 -26.68
C THR A 699 -23.94 6.80 -27.31
N ILE A 700 -22.78 6.76 -27.96
CA ILE A 700 -22.21 5.52 -28.51
C ILE A 700 -21.96 4.50 -27.39
N LEU A 701 -21.33 4.93 -26.29
CA LEU A 701 -21.00 4.07 -25.16
C LEU A 701 -22.25 3.59 -24.41
N ASN A 702 -23.21 4.47 -24.12
CA ASN A 702 -24.47 4.08 -23.48
C ASN A 702 -25.23 3.05 -24.32
N ARG A 703 -25.34 3.28 -25.64
CA ARG A 703 -25.95 2.32 -26.56
C ARG A 703 -25.18 0.99 -26.59
N PHE A 704 -23.85 1.01 -26.45
CA PHE A 704 -23.07 -0.22 -26.36
C PHE A 704 -23.47 -1.01 -25.11
N PHE A 705 -23.50 -0.35 -23.94
CA PHE A 705 -23.87 -1.00 -22.68
C PHE A 705 -25.30 -1.56 -22.69
N ASP A 706 -26.27 -0.85 -23.30
CA ASP A 706 -27.65 -1.34 -23.49
C ASP A 706 -27.74 -2.63 -24.32
N ASN A 707 -26.73 -2.91 -25.15
CA ASN A 707 -26.66 -4.10 -26.01
C ASN A 707 -25.78 -5.22 -25.42
N VAL A 708 -25.15 -5.00 -24.26
CA VAL A 708 -24.46 -6.06 -23.52
C VAL A 708 -25.50 -6.95 -22.84
N ILE A 709 -25.41 -8.25 -23.07
CA ILE A 709 -26.32 -9.25 -22.50
C ILE A 709 -25.52 -10.36 -21.81
N ASN A 710 -26.19 -11.10 -20.94
CA ASN A 710 -25.69 -12.38 -20.43
C ASN A 710 -26.57 -13.52 -20.95
N LYS A 711 -26.06 -14.27 -21.93
CA LYS A 711 -26.81 -15.39 -22.53
C LYS A 711 -27.02 -16.57 -21.58
N ASP A 712 -26.22 -16.64 -20.53
CA ASP A 712 -26.21 -17.73 -19.55
C ASP A 712 -26.84 -17.29 -18.20
N SER A 713 -27.55 -16.16 -18.18
CA SER A 713 -28.19 -15.65 -16.97
C SER A 713 -29.40 -16.49 -16.57
N PRO A 714 -29.48 -16.98 -15.32
CA PRO A 714 -30.66 -17.66 -14.79
C PRO A 714 -31.74 -16.70 -14.27
N LEU A 715 -31.48 -15.39 -14.24
CA LEU A 715 -32.46 -14.39 -13.78
C LEU A 715 -33.71 -14.37 -14.69
N PRO A 716 -34.92 -14.05 -14.19
CA PRO A 716 -36.14 -14.03 -15.00
C PRO A 716 -36.09 -12.96 -16.09
N SER A 717 -36.81 -13.17 -17.19
CA SER A 717 -36.96 -12.16 -18.24
C SER A 717 -37.56 -10.83 -17.75
N SER A 718 -38.32 -10.84 -16.64
CA SER A 718 -38.86 -9.64 -15.99
C SER A 718 -37.79 -8.79 -15.28
N VAL A 719 -36.66 -9.39 -14.91
CA VAL A 719 -35.48 -8.71 -14.33
C VAL A 719 -34.45 -8.38 -15.43
N GLN A 720 -34.42 -9.17 -16.52
CA GLN A 720 -33.52 -8.99 -17.68
C GLN A 720 -33.92 -7.82 -18.63
N GLN A 721 -35.10 -7.22 -18.48
CA GLN A 721 -35.56 -6.12 -19.36
C GLN A 721 -35.86 -4.85 -18.56
N ALA A 722 -34.82 -4.03 -18.36
CA ALA A 722 -34.95 -2.69 -17.81
C ALA A 722 -34.60 -1.56 -18.80
N SER A 723 -34.43 -1.85 -20.08
CA SER A 723 -34.32 -0.81 -21.12
C SER A 723 -35.69 -0.55 -21.76
N SER A 724 -36.45 0.34 -21.13
CA SER A 724 -37.66 0.92 -21.68
C SER A 724 -37.35 1.77 -22.92
N THR A 725 -37.38 1.16 -24.10
CA THR A 725 -37.96 1.77 -25.31
C THR A 725 -38.43 0.67 -26.24
N ALA A 726 -39.71 0.33 -26.10
CA ALA A 726 -40.44 -0.49 -27.04
C ALA A 726 -40.68 0.26 -28.36
N ASP A 727 -39.62 0.61 -29.11
CA ASP A 727 -39.77 0.90 -30.55
C ASP A 727 -38.45 1.05 -31.35
N ARG A 728 -37.53 0.08 -31.35
CA ARG A 728 -36.49 0.00 -32.42
C ARG A 728 -36.15 -1.44 -32.82
N LYS A 729 -36.95 -2.01 -33.71
CA LYS A 729 -36.42 -2.98 -34.69
C LYS A 729 -35.42 -2.25 -35.59
N ARG A 730 -34.12 -2.56 -35.49
CA ARG A 730 -33.08 -2.59 -36.56
C ARG A 730 -31.68 -2.79 -35.98
N ASP A 731 -31.05 -3.92 -36.31
CA ASP A 731 -29.58 -4.16 -36.39
C ASP A 731 -28.65 -3.61 -35.29
N SER A 732 -28.90 -3.91 -34.01
CA SER A 732 -27.81 -3.83 -33.01
C SER A 732 -27.23 -5.21 -32.73
N THR A 733 -25.92 -5.36 -32.99
CA THR A 733 -25.16 -6.56 -32.63
C THR A 733 -25.10 -6.64 -31.11
N LYS A 734 -25.78 -7.64 -30.52
CA LYS A 734 -25.70 -7.91 -29.08
C LYS A 734 -24.32 -8.47 -28.72
N VAL A 735 -23.74 -8.00 -27.63
CA VAL A 735 -22.43 -8.44 -27.12
C VAL A 735 -22.64 -9.26 -25.86
N ASP A 736 -22.04 -10.44 -25.79
CA ASP A 736 -22.17 -11.32 -24.63
C ASP A 736 -21.11 -10.94 -23.57
N ILE A 737 -21.51 -10.79 -22.31
CA ILE A 737 -20.61 -10.34 -21.25
C ILE A 737 -19.45 -11.31 -21.01
N THR A 738 -19.69 -12.61 -21.11
CA THR A 738 -18.64 -13.63 -20.94
C THR A 738 -17.58 -13.50 -22.04
N GLU A 739 -18.01 -13.16 -23.26
CA GLU A 739 -17.09 -12.90 -24.37
C GLU A 739 -16.30 -11.60 -24.15
N LEU A 740 -16.97 -10.54 -23.69
CA LEU A 740 -16.32 -9.27 -23.38
C LEU A 740 -15.25 -9.42 -22.29
N ILE A 741 -15.55 -10.17 -21.23
CA ILE A 741 -14.59 -10.49 -20.15
C ILE A 741 -13.46 -11.38 -20.68
N ARG A 742 -13.76 -12.38 -21.51
CA ARG A 742 -12.73 -13.25 -22.12
C ARG A 742 -11.77 -12.44 -22.98
N GLU A 743 -12.29 -11.60 -23.87
CA GLU A 743 -11.46 -10.72 -24.72
C GLU A 743 -10.64 -9.74 -23.90
N SER A 744 -11.21 -9.17 -22.84
CA SER A 744 -10.50 -8.31 -21.90
C SER A 744 -9.27 -9.01 -21.29
N ASN A 745 -9.45 -10.26 -20.87
CA ASN A 745 -8.39 -11.09 -20.31
C ASN A 745 -7.32 -11.52 -21.34
N GLU A 746 -7.70 -11.75 -22.59
CA GLU A 746 -6.76 -12.19 -23.62
C GLU A 746 -5.97 -11.03 -24.21
N ARG A 747 -6.65 -9.92 -24.51
CA ARG A 747 -6.06 -8.74 -25.14
C ARG A 747 -5.21 -7.93 -24.17
N PHE A 748 -5.70 -7.73 -22.95
CA PHE A 748 -5.05 -6.91 -21.93
C PHE A 748 -4.47 -7.75 -20.79
N GLY A 749 -4.34 -9.07 -20.97
CA GLY A 749 -3.81 -10.01 -19.97
C GLY A 749 -2.34 -9.79 -19.59
N ALA A 750 -1.60 -9.01 -20.39
CA ALA A 750 -0.23 -8.62 -20.07
C ALA A 750 -0.14 -7.62 -18.90
N ILE A 751 -1.22 -6.87 -18.63
CA ILE A 751 -1.28 -5.93 -17.49
C ILE A 751 -1.25 -6.74 -16.20
N ARG A 752 -0.20 -6.55 -15.39
CA ARG A 752 -0.07 -7.23 -14.10
C ARG A 752 -0.64 -6.36 -12.98
N TYR A 753 -0.94 -7.01 -11.86
CA TYR A 753 -1.36 -6.31 -10.65
C TYR A 753 -0.28 -5.34 -10.15
N GLU A 754 0.99 -5.75 -10.20
CA GLU A 754 2.12 -4.92 -9.76
C GLU A 754 2.28 -3.66 -10.61
N ASP A 755 2.01 -3.75 -11.92
CA ASP A 755 2.06 -2.61 -12.83
C ASP A 755 0.99 -1.57 -12.44
N VAL A 756 -0.24 -2.03 -12.20
CA VAL A 756 -1.35 -1.16 -11.78
C VAL A 756 -1.05 -0.48 -10.44
N GLU A 757 -0.54 -1.20 -9.44
CA GLU A 757 -0.16 -0.59 -8.15
C GLU A 757 0.98 0.42 -8.28
N SER A 758 1.96 0.15 -9.14
CA SER A 758 3.03 1.11 -9.44
C SER A 758 2.48 2.37 -10.10
N MET A 759 1.58 2.24 -11.09
CA MET A 759 0.92 3.38 -11.72
C MET A 759 0.03 4.15 -10.73
N ARG A 760 -0.69 3.47 -9.84
CA ARG A 760 -1.48 4.10 -8.77
C ARG A 760 -0.59 4.94 -7.86
N THR A 761 0.56 4.40 -7.46
CA THR A 761 1.51 5.08 -6.57
C THR A 761 2.04 6.36 -7.21
N ARG A 762 2.47 6.27 -8.48
CA ARG A 762 2.97 7.41 -9.26
C ARG A 762 1.90 8.49 -9.49
N ASN A 763 0.67 8.10 -9.85
CA ASN A 763 -0.42 9.06 -10.10
C ASN A 763 -1.02 9.67 -8.84
N ARG A 764 -0.83 9.05 -7.67
CA ARG A 764 -1.40 9.55 -6.42
C ARG A 764 -0.94 10.96 -6.06
N LEU A 765 0.36 11.23 -6.20
CA LEU A 765 0.92 12.57 -5.93
C LEU A 765 0.28 13.62 -6.86
N TYR A 766 0.22 13.29 -8.15
CA TYR A 766 -0.33 14.17 -9.19
C TYR A 766 -1.81 14.52 -8.94
N VAL A 767 -2.64 13.52 -8.64
CA VAL A 767 -4.08 13.72 -8.37
C VAL A 767 -4.29 14.60 -7.15
N ILE A 768 -3.55 14.33 -6.08
CA ILE A 768 -3.68 15.09 -4.82
C ILE A 768 -3.28 16.55 -5.02
N GLN A 769 -2.17 16.80 -5.72
CA GLN A 769 -1.74 18.17 -6.04
C GLN A 769 -2.76 18.90 -6.93
N THR A 770 -3.35 18.20 -7.90
CA THR A 770 -4.37 18.76 -8.80
C THR A 770 -5.62 19.17 -8.02
N LEU A 771 -6.08 18.33 -7.09
CA LEU A 771 -7.20 18.65 -6.19
C LEU A 771 -6.90 19.86 -5.30
N GLU A 772 -5.66 19.98 -4.80
CA GLU A 772 -5.23 21.13 -4.03
C GLU A 772 -5.22 22.42 -4.84
N ASN A 773 -4.61 22.40 -6.02
CA ASN A 773 -4.54 23.56 -6.90
C ASN A 773 -5.96 24.04 -7.24
N THR A 774 -6.85 23.09 -7.55
CA THR A 774 -8.27 23.39 -7.80
C THR A 774 -8.95 23.99 -6.57
N THR A 775 -8.69 23.45 -5.37
CA THR A 775 -9.24 23.98 -4.11
C THR A 775 -8.72 25.39 -3.81
N ARG A 776 -7.41 25.62 -3.93
CA ARG A 776 -6.78 26.93 -3.74
C ARG A 776 -7.36 27.95 -4.73
N GLN A 777 -7.49 27.57 -6.00
CA GLN A 777 -8.05 28.43 -7.03
C GLN A 777 -9.52 28.75 -6.76
N ASN A 778 -10.32 27.77 -6.33
CA ASN A 778 -11.71 27.99 -5.92
C ASN A 778 -11.83 28.92 -4.71
N VAL A 779 -10.94 28.81 -3.72
CA VAL A 779 -10.89 29.72 -2.57
C VAL A 779 -10.51 31.14 -3.00
N VAL A 780 -9.50 31.29 -3.87
CA VAL A 780 -9.11 32.58 -4.42
C VAL A 780 -10.25 33.22 -5.23
N CYS A 781 -10.91 32.45 -6.09
CA CYS A 781 -12.09 32.90 -6.84
C CYS A 781 -13.26 33.25 -5.93
N SER A 782 -13.51 32.47 -4.85
CA SER A 782 -14.53 32.76 -3.86
C SER A 782 -14.21 34.06 -3.12
N ASN A 783 -12.97 34.25 -2.66
CA ASN A 783 -12.54 35.46 -1.98
C ASN A 783 -12.62 36.68 -2.90
N LEU A 784 -12.27 36.55 -4.19
CA LEU A 784 -12.46 37.60 -5.20
C LEU A 784 -13.93 37.95 -5.39
N ARG A 785 -14.83 36.96 -5.41
CA ARG A 785 -16.28 37.19 -5.48
C ARG A 785 -16.81 37.84 -4.21
N THR A 786 -16.35 37.42 -3.03
CA THR A 786 -16.70 38.06 -1.75
C THR A 786 -16.19 39.49 -1.68
N LEU A 787 -14.97 39.76 -2.18
CA LEU A 787 -14.40 41.10 -2.25
C LEU A 787 -15.19 41.98 -3.24
N GLN A 788 -15.60 41.43 -4.39
CA GLN A 788 -16.49 42.12 -5.33
C GLN A 788 -17.85 42.42 -4.72
N CYS A 789 -18.45 41.49 -3.97
CA CYS A 789 -19.70 41.73 -3.24
C CYS A 789 -19.54 42.79 -2.14
N LEU A 790 -18.43 42.79 -1.40
CA LEU A 790 -18.12 43.80 -0.38
C LEU A 790 -17.87 45.18 -1.00
N LEU A 791 -17.13 45.25 -2.11
CA LEU A 791 -16.92 46.50 -2.86
C LEU A 791 -18.24 47.03 -3.44
N PHE A 792 -19.12 46.15 -3.91
CA PHE A 792 -20.45 46.53 -4.37
C PHE A 792 -21.33 47.05 -3.22
N LEU A 793 -21.30 46.40 -2.06
CA LEU A 793 -22.02 46.83 -0.86
C LEU A 793 -21.46 48.10 -0.21
N CYS A 794 -20.16 48.41 -0.39
CA CYS A 794 -19.59 49.70 0.01
C CYS A 794 -19.82 50.82 -1.01
N SER A 795 -20.25 50.49 -2.23
CA SER A 795 -20.54 51.46 -3.30
C SER A 795 -22.03 51.84 -3.37
N VAL A 796 -22.90 51.11 -2.66
CA VAL A 796 -24.30 51.41 -2.39
C VAL A 796 -24.41 52.09 -1.03
#